data_AF-A0A1J1LJV4-F1
#
_entry.id   AF-A0A1J1LJV4-F1
#
_cell.length_a   1.000
_cell.length_b   1.000
_cell.length_c   1.000
_cell.angle_alpha   90.00
_cell.angle_beta   90.00
_cell.angle_gamma   90.00
#
_symmetry.space_group_name_H-M   'P 1'
#
loop_
_entity.id
_entity.type
_entity.pdbx_description
1 polymer ?
#
loop_
_entity_poly.entity_id
_entity_poly.type
_entity_poly.pdbx_seq_one_letter_code
_entity_poly.pdbx_strand_id
1 'polypeptide(L)'
;MQIRLSWQNLETGEWRTPVLTPPIALGRVFERMPSTVNGERVSRLVLNGERVSRFHGLITWENGTLMLTDTGSRNGILVNGIPQTRCVLQDGDLLQIAHYNITLSLVTNSFNTLPQNQSQISFSPPTKLPDTDLSSSTVSSANRENFPPQSFVNSLQISVQQLQTLGLPTDEIDYLTIGAGLGSFIWVDLLRISGIKSNQIIALGIDNKPYTHYQQLCLNSQIPPQERLRSNSDSCPDNIWGWPSYALREAYTEARQGQFLTALKLLWQVFAEPTFAETYTPRSGDVFNSIDREAHRIQWSQMYRYGRVKSIRKMTDGRYAIAYSRSTENRRDHGFILARYVQIATGYPAIQFLPDLQAYREQTKDFKTVVNAYENHDYIYEKLEQSGGTVIIRGRGIVASRILQRLYEARQKNSQIQILHLMRSPKAQGNQFEKAKRTVENHFEFQPFNWPKSCWGGDLRQQLEAANPQARLKLLEQWGGTTTAPRKDWQNIVNQGLRQGWYRITFGTVERVEPTPQGRTLTTIREHGLNANLQLEADFIIDATGLDAKVNTNPFLNDLVTHYNLPLNTLGRLSVANDFELVEMRNSNSSGEGFGGRMYAVGAITLGGPYAAVDSFLGLQYAALVSVENLASLSTPSLRKLTGWHSLWQWFKWVNNQPPN
;
A
#
# COMPACT_ATOMS: atom_id res chain seq x y z
N MET A 1 25.82 -5.90 -19.71
CA MET A 1 24.89 -4.86 -19.20
C MET A 1 23.63 -4.89 -20.04
N GLN A 2 22.45 -4.96 -19.43
CA GLN A 2 21.17 -4.82 -20.14
C GLN A 2 20.52 -3.51 -19.72
N ILE A 3 19.73 -2.90 -20.60
CA ILE A 3 18.99 -1.68 -20.31
C ILE A 3 17.53 -1.87 -20.70
N ARG A 4 16.63 -1.33 -19.90
CA ARG A 4 15.20 -1.28 -20.19
C ARG A 4 14.86 0.10 -20.74
N LEU A 5 14.13 0.14 -21.84
CA LEU A 5 13.60 1.38 -22.43
C LEU A 5 12.08 1.34 -22.30
N SER A 6 11.46 2.32 -21.65
CA SER A 6 10.02 2.34 -21.35
C SER A 6 9.35 3.58 -21.93
N TRP A 7 8.33 3.41 -22.77
CA TRP A 7 7.54 4.53 -23.31
C TRP A 7 6.10 4.11 -23.61
N GLN A 8 5.21 5.09 -23.71
CA GLN A 8 3.84 4.88 -24.18
C GLN A 8 3.76 5.14 -25.68
N ASN A 9 3.15 4.22 -26.43
CA ASN A 9 2.77 4.46 -27.83
C ASN A 9 1.57 5.40 -27.86
N LEU A 10 1.72 6.59 -28.45
CA LEU A 10 0.66 7.60 -28.47
C LEU A 10 -0.51 7.26 -29.40
N GLU A 11 -0.32 6.37 -30.38
CA GLU A 11 -1.39 5.94 -31.30
C GLU A 11 -2.27 4.84 -30.69
N THR A 12 -1.67 3.92 -29.93
CA THR A 12 -2.39 2.77 -29.35
C THR A 12 -2.66 2.89 -27.85
N GLY A 13 -2.00 3.84 -27.17
CA GLY A 13 -2.01 3.98 -25.71
C GLY A 13 -1.22 2.91 -24.95
N GLU A 14 -0.64 1.93 -25.66
CA GLU A 14 0.07 0.80 -25.05
C GLU A 14 1.48 1.18 -24.56
N TRP A 15 1.87 0.65 -23.41
CA TRP A 15 3.24 0.74 -22.92
C TRP A 15 4.16 -0.28 -23.61
N ARG A 16 5.33 0.17 -24.05
CA ARG A 16 6.42 -0.65 -24.58
C ARG A 16 7.60 -0.56 -23.61
N THR A 17 8.09 -1.71 -23.13
CA THR A 17 9.17 -1.80 -22.12
C THR A 17 10.27 -2.82 -22.48
N PRO A 18 10.82 -2.83 -23.71
CA PRO A 18 11.84 -3.81 -24.09
C PRO A 18 13.10 -3.71 -23.22
N VAL A 19 13.64 -4.88 -22.87
CA VAL A 19 14.97 -5.04 -22.28
C VAL A 19 15.94 -5.43 -23.38
N LEU A 20 16.94 -4.60 -23.62
CA LEU A 20 17.87 -4.73 -24.73
C LEU A 20 19.31 -4.67 -24.23
N THR A 21 20.20 -5.37 -24.94
CA THR A 21 21.65 -5.28 -24.72
C THR A 21 22.23 -4.26 -25.70
N PRO A 22 22.97 -3.23 -25.25
CA PRO A 22 23.75 -2.37 -26.15
C PRO A 22 24.72 -3.20 -26.99
N PRO A 23 24.97 -2.86 -28.27
CA PRO A 23 24.55 -1.64 -28.95
C PRO A 23 23.08 -1.63 -29.39
N ILE A 24 22.39 -0.49 -29.18
CA ILE A 24 20.97 -0.28 -29.53
C ILE A 24 20.85 0.90 -30.49
N ALA A 25 20.32 0.66 -31.70
CA ALA A 25 20.01 1.72 -32.66
C ALA A 25 18.54 2.13 -32.54
N LEU A 26 18.30 3.44 -32.57
CA LEU A 26 16.99 4.08 -32.51
C LEU A 26 16.72 4.76 -33.86
N GLY A 27 15.57 4.50 -34.48
CA GLY A 27 15.27 5.11 -35.78
C GLY A 27 13.93 4.71 -36.37
N ARG A 28 13.53 5.38 -37.45
CA ARG A 28 12.25 5.11 -38.12
C ARG A 28 12.29 3.98 -39.13
N VAL A 29 13.45 3.70 -39.74
CA VAL A 29 13.57 2.74 -40.85
C VAL A 29 14.56 1.66 -40.48
N PHE A 30 14.07 0.43 -40.33
CA PHE A 30 14.82 -0.71 -39.80
C PHE A 30 16.08 -1.04 -40.61
N GLU A 31 16.00 -0.93 -41.94
CA GLU A 31 17.06 -1.23 -42.90
C GLU A 31 18.15 -0.15 -42.92
N ARG A 32 17.85 1.05 -42.41
CA ARG A 32 18.79 2.17 -42.33
C ARG A 32 19.55 2.21 -41.01
N MET A 33 19.13 1.43 -40.03
CA MET A 33 19.88 1.22 -38.79
C MET A 33 20.90 0.09 -38.98
N PRO A 34 22.13 0.24 -38.48
CA PRO A 34 23.17 -0.76 -38.66
C PRO A 34 22.75 -2.10 -38.03
N SER A 35 23.06 -3.20 -38.70
CA SER A 35 22.89 -4.56 -38.15
C SER A 35 24.00 -4.94 -37.18
N THR A 36 25.17 -4.32 -37.34
CA THR A 36 26.37 -4.55 -36.53
C THR A 36 27.11 -3.24 -36.28
N VAL A 37 27.62 -3.05 -35.05
CA VAL A 37 28.52 -1.95 -34.68
C VAL A 37 29.68 -2.57 -33.91
N ASN A 38 30.93 -2.25 -34.29
CA ASN A 38 32.14 -2.80 -33.67
C ASN A 38 32.17 -4.35 -33.59
N GLY A 39 31.60 -5.03 -34.60
CA GLY A 39 31.51 -6.49 -34.62
C GLY A 39 30.40 -7.09 -33.76
N GLU A 40 29.67 -6.28 -32.99
CA GLU A 40 28.55 -6.72 -32.14
C GLU A 40 27.21 -6.54 -32.86
N ARG A 41 26.27 -7.45 -32.60
CA ARG A 41 24.91 -7.38 -33.14
C ARG A 41 24.13 -6.23 -32.50
N VAL A 42 23.49 -5.41 -33.32
CA VAL A 42 22.72 -4.24 -32.86
C VAL A 42 21.25 -4.60 -32.65
N SER A 43 20.73 -4.25 -31.48
CA SER A 43 19.29 -4.23 -31.22
C SER A 43 18.67 -2.99 -31.90
N ARG A 44 17.73 -3.18 -32.83
CA ARG A 44 17.15 -2.09 -33.63
C ARG A 44 15.75 -1.75 -33.14
N LEU A 45 15.59 -0.58 -32.52
CA LEU A 45 14.31 -0.08 -32.01
C LEU A 45 13.66 0.86 -33.02
N VAL A 46 12.53 0.42 -33.58
CA VAL A 46 11.76 1.21 -34.55
C VAL A 46 10.82 2.18 -33.84
N LEU A 47 10.98 3.47 -34.10
CA LEU A 47 10.13 4.55 -33.60
C LEU A 47 9.39 5.21 -34.77
N ASN A 48 8.06 5.08 -34.81
CA ASN A 48 7.23 5.58 -35.91
C ASN A 48 7.00 7.10 -35.80
N GLY A 49 7.00 7.79 -36.94
CA GLY A 49 6.63 9.21 -37.02
C GLY A 49 7.63 10.06 -37.81
N GLU A 50 7.14 10.98 -38.64
CA GLU A 50 7.96 11.71 -39.61
C GLU A 50 9.08 12.56 -38.99
N ARG A 51 8.91 12.96 -37.73
CA ARG A 51 9.91 13.69 -36.94
C ARG A 51 11.04 12.80 -36.41
N VAL A 52 10.96 11.49 -36.59
CA VAL A 52 12.04 10.55 -36.28
C VAL A 52 12.87 10.27 -37.55
N SER A 53 14.18 10.56 -37.46
CA SER A 53 15.17 10.24 -38.51
C SER A 53 15.25 8.73 -38.79
N ARG A 54 15.68 8.37 -40.00
CA ARG A 54 15.77 6.96 -40.44
C ARG A 54 16.71 6.14 -39.53
N PHE A 55 17.84 6.73 -39.18
CA PHE A 55 18.73 6.35 -38.08
C PHE A 55 18.91 7.62 -37.25
N HIS A 56 18.49 7.58 -35.99
CA HIS A 56 18.34 8.78 -35.14
C HIS A 56 19.40 8.84 -34.06
N GLY A 57 19.63 7.72 -33.38
CA GLY A 57 20.59 7.65 -32.30
C GLY A 57 21.09 6.24 -32.09
N LEU A 58 22.21 6.14 -31.39
CA LEU A 58 22.86 4.89 -31.03
C LEU A 58 23.21 4.93 -29.54
N ILE A 59 22.83 3.88 -28.83
CA ILE A 59 23.24 3.66 -27.44
C ILE A 59 24.30 2.54 -27.44
N THR A 60 25.49 2.84 -26.97
CA THR A 60 26.63 1.91 -26.87
C THR A 60 27.08 1.74 -25.43
N TRP A 61 27.79 0.66 -25.14
CA TRP A 61 28.51 0.49 -23.89
C TRP A 61 29.99 0.72 -24.16
N GLU A 62 30.53 1.84 -23.69
CA GLU A 62 31.90 2.29 -23.96
C GLU A 62 32.59 2.61 -22.63
N ASN A 63 33.79 2.07 -22.42
CA ASN A 63 34.62 2.34 -21.23
C ASN A 63 33.88 2.15 -19.89
N GLY A 64 32.99 1.16 -19.79
CA GLY A 64 32.22 0.89 -18.58
C GLY A 64 31.04 1.85 -18.34
N THR A 65 30.70 2.69 -19.32
CA THR A 65 29.58 3.63 -19.26
C THR A 65 28.62 3.44 -20.43
N LEU A 66 27.35 3.75 -20.20
CA LEU A 66 26.34 3.74 -21.26
C LEU A 66 26.38 5.09 -21.98
N MET A 67 26.64 5.08 -23.28
CA MET A 67 26.81 6.28 -24.09
C MET A 67 25.66 6.40 -25.09
N LEU A 68 24.98 7.54 -25.11
CA LEU A 68 24.06 7.93 -26.17
C LEU A 68 24.82 8.79 -27.18
N THR A 69 24.65 8.51 -28.47
CA THR A 69 25.15 9.34 -29.57
C THR A 69 24.01 9.63 -30.54
N ASP A 70 23.71 10.90 -30.79
CA ASP A 70 22.86 11.33 -31.89
C ASP A 70 23.64 11.19 -33.21
N THR A 71 23.03 10.57 -34.22
CA THR A 71 23.70 10.21 -35.48
C THR A 71 23.56 11.27 -36.57
N GLY A 72 23.40 12.55 -36.19
CA GLY A 72 23.12 13.66 -37.11
C GLY A 72 21.63 13.76 -37.45
N SER A 73 20.78 13.50 -36.48
CA SER A 73 19.33 13.49 -36.61
C SER A 73 18.77 14.90 -36.90
N ARG A 74 17.65 14.98 -37.61
CA ARG A 74 17.04 16.27 -37.99
C ARG A 74 16.51 17.09 -36.81
N ASN A 75 16.06 16.43 -35.74
CA ASN A 75 15.37 17.08 -34.62
C ASN A 75 16.13 16.96 -33.29
N GLY A 76 17.28 16.29 -33.26
CA GLY A 76 18.06 16.06 -32.05
C GLY A 76 17.43 15.05 -31.09
N ILE A 77 18.23 14.62 -30.12
CA ILE A 77 17.76 13.89 -28.94
C ILE A 77 17.90 14.81 -27.73
N LEU A 78 16.87 14.90 -26.90
CA LEU A 78 16.95 15.57 -25.61
C LEU A 78 17.06 14.52 -24.52
N VAL A 79 17.96 14.73 -23.56
CA VAL A 79 18.06 13.91 -22.34
C VAL A 79 17.70 14.81 -21.16
N ASN A 80 16.68 14.42 -20.40
CA ASN A 80 16.13 15.20 -19.29
C ASN A 80 15.78 16.66 -19.66
N GLY A 81 15.27 16.85 -20.89
CA GLY A 81 14.89 18.16 -21.43
C GLY A 81 16.03 19.00 -22.01
N ILE A 82 17.26 18.49 -22.02
CA ILE A 82 18.44 19.19 -22.55
C ILE A 82 18.89 18.51 -23.86
N PRO A 83 19.06 19.24 -24.98
CA PRO A 83 19.59 18.67 -26.22
C PRO A 83 21.00 18.10 -26.03
N GLN A 84 21.22 16.87 -26.49
CA GLN A 84 22.50 16.17 -26.39
C GLN A 84 22.90 15.59 -27.75
N THR A 85 24.16 15.78 -28.14
CA THR A 85 24.74 15.13 -29.32
C THR A 85 25.50 13.85 -28.96
N ARG A 86 26.17 13.84 -27.80
CA ARG A 86 26.76 12.65 -27.20
C ARG A 86 26.84 12.81 -25.68
N CYS A 87 26.29 11.88 -24.91
CA CYS A 87 26.29 11.96 -23.45
C CYS A 87 26.29 10.60 -22.78
N VAL A 88 26.78 10.55 -21.54
CA VAL A 88 26.63 9.37 -20.68
C VAL A 88 25.18 9.31 -20.18
N LEU A 89 24.56 8.15 -20.33
CA LEU A 89 23.22 7.85 -19.83
C LEU A 89 23.31 7.22 -18.43
N GLN A 90 22.43 7.66 -17.54
CA GLN A 90 22.27 7.15 -16.18
C GLN A 90 20.92 6.46 -16.01
N ASP A 91 20.81 5.64 -14.96
CA ASP A 91 19.55 5.02 -14.58
C ASP A 91 18.49 6.09 -14.27
N GLY A 92 17.30 5.95 -14.86
CA GLY A 92 16.19 6.88 -14.70
C GLY A 92 16.14 8.03 -15.71
N ASP A 93 17.13 8.17 -16.59
CA ASP A 93 17.16 9.23 -17.60
C ASP A 93 15.97 9.17 -18.57
N LEU A 94 15.43 10.34 -18.93
CA LEU A 94 14.36 10.48 -19.91
C LEU A 94 14.93 10.94 -21.25
N LEU A 95 14.87 10.07 -22.26
CA LEU A 95 15.23 10.37 -23.63
C LEU A 95 13.98 10.84 -24.38
N GLN A 96 14.02 12.06 -24.92
CA GLN A 96 12.97 12.59 -25.78
C GLN A 96 13.42 12.57 -27.23
N ILE A 97 12.68 11.83 -28.07
CA ILE A 97 12.89 11.73 -29.52
C ILE A 97 11.57 12.05 -30.21
N ALA A 98 11.48 13.23 -30.82
CA ALA A 98 10.21 13.76 -31.33
C ALA A 98 9.10 13.75 -30.25
N HIS A 99 8.06 12.94 -30.41
CA HIS A 99 6.97 12.80 -29.45
C HIS A 99 7.17 11.66 -28.44
N TYR A 100 8.21 10.84 -28.61
CA TYR A 100 8.51 9.75 -27.70
C TYR A 100 9.23 10.27 -26.46
N ASN A 101 8.70 9.93 -25.28
CA ASN A 101 9.33 10.10 -23.98
C ASN A 101 9.73 8.71 -23.47
N ILE A 102 11.00 8.36 -23.63
CA ILE A 102 11.55 7.03 -23.33
C ILE A 102 12.36 7.09 -22.04
N THR A 103 11.85 6.46 -20.98
CA THR A 103 12.58 6.31 -19.73
C THR A 103 13.56 5.15 -19.84
N LEU A 104 14.82 5.42 -19.50
CA LEU A 104 15.88 4.43 -19.43
C LEU A 104 16.02 3.89 -18.01
N SER A 105 16.16 2.58 -17.87
CA SER A 105 16.53 1.95 -16.61
C SER A 105 17.65 0.93 -16.82
N LEU A 106 18.68 0.98 -16.00
CA LEU A 106 19.77 0.01 -16.01
C LEU A 106 19.27 -1.32 -15.41
N VAL A 107 19.47 -2.43 -16.10
CA VAL A 107 19.16 -3.77 -15.58
C VAL A 107 20.42 -4.28 -14.90
N THR A 108 20.54 -3.99 -13.61
CA THR A 108 21.61 -4.51 -12.76
C THR A 108 21.19 -5.83 -12.14
N ASN A 109 21.90 -6.91 -12.46
CA ASN A 109 21.87 -8.17 -11.67
C ASN A 109 22.71 -8.08 -10.39
N SER A 110 23.04 -6.87 -9.95
CA SER A 110 23.95 -6.60 -8.85
C SER A 110 23.30 -5.63 -7.88
N PHE A 111 22.42 -6.14 -7.03
CA PHE A 111 22.26 -5.51 -5.73
C PHE A 111 23.52 -5.85 -4.94
N ASN A 112 24.38 -4.85 -4.72
CA ASN A 112 25.31 -4.91 -3.61
C ASN A 112 24.48 -5.19 -2.36
N THR A 113 24.60 -6.41 -1.84
CA THR A 113 24.26 -6.77 -0.48
C THR A 113 25.18 -5.97 0.44
N LEU A 114 24.82 -4.71 0.70
CA LEU A 114 25.02 -4.19 2.04
C LEU A 114 23.97 -4.90 2.88
N PRO A 115 24.35 -5.72 3.87
CA PRO A 115 23.39 -6.21 4.85
C PRO A 115 22.95 -4.98 5.67
N GLN A 116 21.92 -4.28 5.20
CA GLN A 116 21.09 -3.55 6.15
C GLN A 116 20.36 -4.62 6.94
N ASN A 117 20.81 -4.87 8.16
CA ASN A 117 20.02 -5.46 9.23
C ASN A 117 18.78 -4.57 9.45
N GLN A 118 17.81 -4.62 8.53
CA GLN A 118 16.43 -4.29 8.84
C GLN A 118 15.82 -5.60 9.30
N SER A 119 16.12 -5.97 10.54
CA SER A 119 15.60 -7.18 11.16
C SER A 119 14.10 -6.95 11.40
N GLN A 120 13.29 -7.50 10.51
CA GLN A 120 11.84 -7.48 10.62
C GLN A 120 11.40 -8.44 11.71
N ILE A 121 10.38 -8.05 12.47
CA ILE A 121 9.66 -9.01 13.29
C ILE A 121 8.48 -9.54 12.47
N SER A 122 8.56 -10.81 12.05
CA SER A 122 7.43 -11.53 11.43
C SER A 122 6.38 -11.85 12.49
N PHE A 123 5.09 -11.97 12.17
CA PHE A 123 4.08 -12.29 13.18
C PHE A 123 3.88 -13.81 13.34
N SER A 124 3.88 -14.32 14.58
CA SER A 124 3.58 -15.73 14.84
C SER A 124 2.08 -16.03 14.66
N PRO A 125 1.70 -17.14 13.98
CA PRO A 125 0.30 -17.51 13.74
C PRO A 125 -0.58 -17.72 14.99
N PRO A 126 -0.12 -18.32 16.11
CA PRO A 126 -1.01 -18.58 17.26
C PRO A 126 -1.25 -17.35 18.13
N THR A 127 -0.23 -16.48 18.24
CA THR A 127 -0.22 -15.40 19.23
C THR A 127 -0.52 -14.04 18.65
N LYS A 128 -0.44 -13.87 17.31
CA LYS A 128 -0.55 -12.57 16.61
C LYS A 128 0.42 -11.51 17.17
N LEU A 129 1.45 -11.95 17.86
CA LEU A 129 2.57 -11.15 18.35
C LEU A 129 3.69 -11.13 17.31
N PRO A 130 4.57 -10.12 17.34
CA PRO A 130 5.86 -10.20 16.68
C PRO A 130 6.62 -11.46 17.16
N ASP A 131 7.09 -12.32 16.25
CA ASP A 131 7.94 -13.49 16.47
C ASP A 131 9.12 -13.08 17.37
N THR A 132 9.05 -13.48 18.62
CA THR A 132 10.09 -13.22 19.62
C THR A 132 11.34 -14.09 19.43
N ASP A 133 11.36 -14.99 18.45
CA ASP A 133 12.50 -15.87 18.15
C ASP A 133 13.59 -15.15 17.33
N LEU A 134 14.07 -14.03 17.85
CA LEU A 134 15.41 -13.49 17.57
C LEU A 134 16.45 -14.25 18.41
N SER A 135 16.46 -15.59 18.30
CA SER A 135 17.55 -16.52 18.66
C SER A 135 17.03 -17.95 18.84
N SER A 136 16.94 -18.72 17.77
CA SER A 136 17.17 -20.17 17.85
C SER A 136 17.81 -20.67 16.55
N SER A 137 19.08 -20.34 16.37
CA SER A 137 19.99 -21.31 15.78
C SER A 137 19.89 -22.61 16.60
N THR A 138 19.82 -23.74 15.89
CA THR A 138 19.85 -25.13 16.39
C THR A 138 18.63 -25.66 17.17
N VAL A 139 17.61 -26.13 16.44
CA VAL A 139 17.21 -27.55 16.47
C VAL A 139 16.95 -28.00 15.03
N SER A 140 17.91 -28.73 14.47
CA SER A 140 17.76 -29.46 13.21
C SER A 140 16.70 -30.54 13.37
N SER A 141 15.47 -30.26 12.95
CA SER A 141 14.56 -31.31 12.50
C SER A 141 14.88 -31.62 11.04
N ALA A 142 15.43 -32.82 10.83
CA ALA A 142 15.71 -33.38 9.52
C ALA A 142 14.39 -33.70 8.81
N ASN A 143 13.82 -32.68 8.13
CA ASN A 143 12.92 -32.73 6.97
C ASN A 143 12.21 -31.37 6.82
N ARG A 144 12.98 -30.29 6.55
CA ARG A 144 12.38 -29.11 5.94
C ARG A 144 12.20 -29.41 4.46
N GLU A 145 10.98 -29.77 4.05
CA GLU A 145 10.62 -29.67 2.64
C GLU A 145 10.82 -28.21 2.21
N ASN A 146 11.82 -27.96 1.35
CA ASN A 146 12.05 -26.66 0.75
C ASN A 146 10.90 -26.37 -0.25
N PHE A 147 9.81 -25.79 0.26
CA PHE A 147 8.68 -25.34 -0.54
C PHE A 147 8.69 -23.80 -0.69
N PRO A 148 8.52 -23.27 -1.91
CA PRO A 148 8.32 -23.98 -3.18
C PRO A 148 9.59 -24.69 -3.67
N PRO A 149 9.49 -25.79 -4.44
CA PRO A 149 10.65 -26.48 -4.99
C PRO A 149 11.55 -25.54 -5.79
N GLN A 150 12.87 -25.73 -5.75
CA GLN A 150 13.82 -24.83 -6.40
C GLN A 150 13.59 -24.72 -7.92
N SER A 151 13.11 -25.80 -8.55
CA SER A 151 12.70 -25.83 -9.96
C SER A 151 11.56 -24.83 -10.25
N PHE A 152 10.63 -24.66 -9.32
CA PHE A 152 9.58 -23.65 -9.40
C PHE A 152 10.14 -22.25 -9.16
N VAL A 153 10.95 -22.09 -8.10
CA VAL A 153 11.51 -20.79 -7.72
C VAL A 153 12.34 -20.18 -8.85
N ASN A 154 13.19 -20.96 -9.52
CA ASN A 154 14.10 -20.45 -10.55
C ASN A 154 13.44 -20.21 -11.92
N SER A 155 12.25 -20.76 -12.16
CA SER A 155 11.61 -20.69 -13.48
C SER A 155 11.00 -19.32 -13.73
N LEU A 156 11.33 -18.64 -14.83
CA LEU A 156 10.60 -17.41 -15.22
C LEU A 156 9.17 -17.72 -15.67
N GLN A 157 8.98 -18.86 -16.31
CA GLN A 157 7.70 -19.39 -16.75
C GLN A 157 7.66 -20.90 -16.52
N ILE A 158 6.50 -21.43 -16.14
CA ILE A 158 6.30 -22.86 -15.86
C ILE A 158 5.17 -23.45 -16.71
N SER A 159 5.35 -24.67 -17.25
CA SER A 159 4.27 -25.35 -17.96
C SER A 159 3.35 -26.11 -17.02
N VAL A 160 2.13 -26.42 -17.50
CA VAL A 160 1.19 -27.27 -16.75
C VAL A 160 1.80 -28.65 -16.46
N GLN A 161 2.51 -29.23 -17.44
CA GLN A 161 3.16 -30.53 -17.26
C GLN A 161 4.27 -30.46 -16.20
N GLN A 162 5.12 -29.42 -16.23
CA GLN A 162 6.17 -29.24 -15.23
C GLN A 162 5.58 -29.12 -13.82
N LEU A 163 4.47 -28.38 -13.67
CA LEU A 163 3.83 -28.24 -12.38
C LEU A 163 3.22 -29.57 -11.89
N GLN A 164 2.58 -30.34 -12.79
CA GLN A 164 2.04 -31.67 -12.48
C GLN A 164 3.12 -32.66 -12.04
N THR A 165 4.32 -32.60 -12.63
CA THR A 165 5.44 -33.48 -12.23
C THR A 165 5.94 -33.24 -10.81
N LEU A 166 5.62 -32.09 -10.19
CA LEU A 166 5.95 -31.82 -8.80
C LEU A 166 5.11 -32.66 -7.82
N GLY A 167 4.01 -33.28 -8.27
CA GLY A 167 3.18 -34.17 -7.44
C GLY A 167 2.44 -33.48 -6.29
N LEU A 168 2.35 -32.14 -6.31
CA LEU A 168 1.68 -31.35 -5.27
C LEU A 168 0.23 -31.01 -5.66
N PRO A 169 -0.68 -30.88 -4.66
CA PRO A 169 -2.06 -30.47 -4.91
C PRO A 169 -2.13 -29.17 -5.70
N THR A 170 -2.94 -29.18 -6.76
CA THR A 170 -3.11 -28.04 -7.66
C THR A 170 -4.60 -27.77 -7.87
N ASP A 171 -5.04 -26.59 -7.48
CA ASP A 171 -6.40 -26.09 -7.71
C ASP A 171 -6.41 -25.17 -8.93
N GLU A 172 -7.52 -25.10 -9.66
CA GLU A 172 -7.71 -24.15 -10.77
C GLU A 172 -8.87 -23.20 -10.50
N ILE A 173 -8.69 -21.93 -10.84
CA ILE A 173 -9.69 -20.88 -10.64
C ILE A 173 -9.58 -19.78 -11.70
N ASP A 174 -10.67 -19.06 -11.96
CA ASP A 174 -10.64 -17.92 -12.88
C ASP A 174 -10.06 -16.68 -12.21
N TYR A 175 -10.61 -16.31 -11.04
CA TYR A 175 -10.28 -15.11 -10.29
C TYR A 175 -9.66 -15.45 -8.93
N LEU A 176 -8.50 -14.88 -8.64
CA LEU A 176 -7.80 -15.06 -7.38
C LEU A 176 -7.42 -13.70 -6.78
N THR A 177 -7.71 -13.49 -5.50
CA THR A 177 -7.16 -12.34 -4.75
C THR A 177 -6.28 -12.82 -3.62
N ILE A 178 -5.15 -12.14 -3.42
CA ILE A 178 -4.11 -12.45 -2.44
C ILE A 178 -4.13 -11.40 -1.33
N GLY A 179 -4.26 -11.87 -0.09
CA GLY A 179 -4.35 -11.07 1.12
C GLY A 179 -5.62 -11.38 1.91
N ALA A 180 -6.74 -11.56 1.19
CA ALA A 180 -8.08 -11.78 1.74
C ALA A 180 -8.53 -10.69 2.75
N GLY A 181 -7.93 -9.50 2.68
CA GLY A 181 -8.29 -8.34 3.50
C GLY A 181 -9.39 -7.48 2.85
N LEU A 182 -9.52 -6.23 3.31
CA LEU A 182 -10.52 -5.28 2.80
C LEU A 182 -10.40 -5.03 1.28
N GLY A 183 -9.18 -4.89 0.74
CA GLY A 183 -8.98 -4.68 -0.70
C GLY A 183 -9.44 -5.89 -1.54
N SER A 184 -9.17 -7.11 -1.05
CA SER A 184 -9.67 -8.36 -1.62
C SER A 184 -11.19 -8.45 -1.54
N PHE A 185 -11.77 -8.10 -0.39
CA PHE A 185 -13.21 -8.14 -0.16
C PHE A 185 -13.98 -7.25 -1.13
N ILE A 186 -13.57 -5.99 -1.27
CA ILE A 186 -14.24 -5.03 -2.15
C ILE A 186 -14.16 -5.46 -3.61
N TRP A 187 -13.02 -6.00 -4.05
CA TRP A 187 -12.87 -6.52 -5.41
C TRP A 187 -13.73 -7.75 -5.67
N VAL A 188 -13.77 -8.69 -4.72
CA VAL A 188 -14.62 -9.88 -4.79
C VAL A 188 -16.10 -9.51 -4.77
N ASP A 189 -16.53 -8.59 -3.90
CA ASP A 189 -17.90 -8.08 -3.89
C ASP A 189 -18.28 -7.55 -5.28
N LEU A 190 -17.43 -6.71 -5.87
CA LEU A 190 -17.66 -6.17 -7.19
C LEU A 190 -17.71 -7.25 -8.29
N LEU A 191 -16.85 -8.27 -8.25
CA LEU A 191 -16.92 -9.41 -9.17
C LEU A 191 -18.25 -10.16 -9.03
N ARG A 192 -18.73 -10.37 -7.80
CA ARG A 192 -20.00 -11.05 -7.50
C ARG A 192 -21.18 -10.25 -8.04
N ILE A 193 -21.22 -8.93 -7.78
CA ILE A 193 -22.18 -7.97 -8.33
C ILE A 193 -22.14 -7.95 -9.88
N SER A 194 -20.94 -8.14 -10.45
CA SER A 194 -20.71 -8.20 -11.91
C SER A 194 -21.03 -9.57 -12.53
N GLY A 195 -21.61 -10.51 -11.77
CA GLY A 195 -22.12 -11.78 -12.30
C GLY A 195 -21.25 -13.02 -12.07
N ILE A 196 -20.07 -12.86 -11.47
CA ILE A 196 -19.15 -13.99 -11.25
C ILE A 196 -19.68 -14.91 -10.13
N LYS A 197 -19.62 -16.23 -10.34
CA LYS A 197 -20.06 -17.22 -9.36
C LYS A 197 -19.02 -17.42 -8.25
N SER A 198 -19.46 -17.80 -7.05
CA SER A 198 -18.56 -17.98 -5.90
C SER A 198 -17.55 -19.10 -6.14
N ASN A 199 -17.91 -20.14 -6.89
CA ASN A 199 -17.00 -21.22 -7.27
C ASN A 199 -15.95 -20.83 -8.33
N GLN A 200 -15.98 -19.60 -8.86
CA GLN A 200 -14.99 -19.07 -9.81
C GLN A 200 -14.00 -18.10 -9.14
N ILE A 201 -14.11 -17.91 -7.82
CA ILE A 201 -13.31 -16.95 -7.07
C ILE A 201 -12.64 -17.67 -5.90
N ILE A 202 -11.34 -17.43 -5.71
CA ILE A 202 -10.64 -17.73 -4.47
C ILE A 202 -10.10 -16.43 -3.85
N ALA A 203 -10.35 -16.24 -2.55
CA ALA A 203 -9.70 -15.22 -1.74
C ALA A 203 -8.72 -15.90 -0.78
N LEU A 204 -7.43 -15.81 -1.08
CA LEU A 204 -6.37 -16.51 -0.33
C LEU A 204 -5.73 -15.56 0.69
N GLY A 205 -5.79 -15.91 1.98
CA GLY A 205 -5.19 -15.11 3.04
C GLY A 205 -5.18 -15.78 4.40
N ILE A 206 -4.80 -15.03 5.44
CA ILE A 206 -4.56 -15.59 6.78
C ILE A 206 -5.76 -15.51 7.72
N ASP A 207 -6.63 -14.52 7.54
CA ASP A 207 -7.81 -14.32 8.38
C ASP A 207 -9.08 -14.63 7.60
N ASN A 208 -10.05 -15.28 8.25
CA ASN A 208 -11.30 -15.70 7.62
C ASN A 208 -12.26 -14.54 7.36
N LYS A 209 -12.31 -13.54 8.26
CA LYS A 209 -13.06 -12.30 8.03
C LYS A 209 -12.16 -11.24 7.39
N PRO A 210 -12.66 -10.51 6.39
CA PRO A 210 -11.83 -9.60 5.58
C PRO A 210 -11.29 -8.39 6.34
N TYR A 211 -11.92 -8.01 7.46
CA TYR A 211 -11.52 -6.86 8.26
C TYR A 211 -10.72 -7.23 9.52
N THR A 212 -10.47 -8.53 9.80
CA THR A 212 -9.87 -9.00 11.07
C THR A 212 -8.60 -8.26 11.44
N HIS A 213 -7.63 -8.22 10.52
CA HIS A 213 -6.36 -7.53 10.78
C HIS A 213 -6.56 -6.03 11.00
N TYR A 214 -7.41 -5.38 10.20
CA TYR A 214 -7.71 -3.95 10.35
C TYR A 214 -8.42 -3.64 11.67
N GLN A 215 -9.34 -4.48 12.13
CA GLN A 215 -9.98 -4.37 13.44
C GLN A 215 -8.96 -4.48 14.58
N GLN A 216 -8.01 -5.42 14.49
CA GLN A 216 -6.94 -5.55 15.48
C GLN A 216 -6.07 -4.29 15.53
N LEU A 217 -5.71 -3.73 14.36
CA LEU A 217 -4.98 -2.47 14.29
C LEU A 217 -5.78 -1.31 14.91
N CYS A 218 -7.09 -1.23 14.67
CA CYS A 218 -7.97 -0.24 15.30
C CYS A 218 -7.98 -0.38 16.82
N LEU A 219 -8.16 -1.58 17.35
CA LEU A 219 -8.15 -1.84 18.79
C LEU A 219 -6.82 -1.44 19.42
N ASN A 220 -5.70 -1.88 18.84
CA ASN A 220 -4.37 -1.57 19.36
C ASN A 220 -4.10 -0.06 19.30
N SER A 221 -4.53 0.63 18.24
CA SER A 221 -4.42 2.09 18.10
C SER A 221 -5.48 2.89 18.88
N GLN A 222 -6.17 2.25 19.83
CA GLN A 222 -7.15 2.87 20.74
C GLN A 222 -8.40 3.43 20.03
N ILE A 223 -8.89 2.69 19.04
CA ILE A 223 -10.15 2.93 18.33
C ILE A 223 -11.08 1.71 18.55
N PRO A 224 -11.74 1.60 19.72
CA PRO A 224 -12.72 0.55 19.99
C PRO A 224 -13.99 0.68 19.10
N PRO A 225 -14.89 -0.34 19.10
CA PRO A 225 -16.06 -0.38 18.22
C PRO A 225 -16.96 0.86 18.23
N GLN A 226 -17.13 1.51 19.39
CA GLN A 226 -17.92 2.73 19.55
C GLN A 226 -17.23 3.98 19.01
N GLU A 227 -15.91 3.93 18.79
CA GLU A 227 -15.12 5.05 18.31
C GLU A 227 -15.12 5.16 16.78
N ARG A 228 -14.94 6.40 16.31
CA ARG A 228 -15.07 6.74 14.90
C ARG A 228 -13.76 6.58 14.12
N LEU A 229 -13.89 5.99 12.92
CA LEU A 229 -12.80 5.84 11.94
C LEU A 229 -12.66 7.10 11.10
N ARG A 230 -11.43 7.46 10.72
CA ARG A 230 -11.17 8.61 9.82
C ARG A 230 -11.53 8.27 8.36
N SER A 231 -12.81 8.02 8.10
CA SER A 231 -13.37 7.62 6.80
C SER A 231 -14.60 8.47 6.49
N ASN A 232 -14.84 8.75 5.20
CA ASN A 232 -16.00 9.52 4.80
C ASN A 232 -17.29 8.69 4.93
N SER A 233 -18.44 9.37 4.94
CA SER A 233 -19.74 8.70 5.04
C SER A 233 -20.04 7.76 3.86
N ASP A 234 -19.60 8.11 2.66
CA ASP A 234 -19.88 7.38 1.41
C ASP A 234 -18.82 6.31 1.08
N SER A 235 -17.70 6.30 1.79
CA SER A 235 -16.62 5.31 1.68
C SER A 235 -17.04 3.99 2.35
N CYS A 236 -17.93 3.24 1.69
CA CYS A 236 -18.57 2.03 2.21
C CYS A 236 -18.01 0.75 1.54
N PRO A 237 -17.06 0.03 2.16
CA PRO A 237 -16.53 -1.23 1.61
C PRO A 237 -17.60 -2.28 1.28
N ASP A 238 -18.73 -2.24 1.98
CA ASP A 238 -19.87 -3.15 1.84
C ASP A 238 -20.92 -2.69 0.81
N ASN A 239 -20.74 -1.49 0.25
CA ASN A 239 -21.71 -0.84 -0.63
C ASN A 239 -20.98 0.00 -1.67
N ILE A 240 -20.75 -0.57 -2.86
CA ILE A 240 -20.05 0.12 -3.94
C ILE A 240 -20.74 1.42 -4.41
N TRP A 241 -22.05 1.55 -4.22
CA TRP A 241 -22.80 2.74 -4.61
C TRP A 241 -22.60 3.92 -3.65
N GLY A 242 -22.05 3.70 -2.45
CA GLY A 242 -21.91 4.73 -1.41
C GLY A 242 -23.25 5.25 -0.85
N TRP A 243 -24.37 4.74 -1.35
CA TRP A 243 -25.73 5.11 -0.96
C TRP A 243 -26.63 3.89 -0.69
N PRO A 244 -27.40 3.87 0.42
CA PRO A 244 -27.38 4.82 1.53
C PRO A 244 -26.01 4.80 2.24
N SER A 245 -25.50 5.99 2.59
CA SER A 245 -24.19 6.18 3.22
C SER A 245 -24.22 5.85 4.72
N TYR A 246 -23.07 5.75 5.38
CA TYR A 246 -23.02 5.43 6.82
C TYR A 246 -23.80 6.43 7.68
N ALA A 247 -23.68 7.72 7.43
CA ALA A 247 -24.41 8.74 8.19
C ALA A 247 -25.92 8.62 8.04
N LEU A 248 -26.40 8.27 6.83
CA LEU A 248 -27.83 8.06 6.62
C LEU A 248 -28.32 6.81 7.37
N ARG A 249 -27.52 5.74 7.37
CA ARG A 249 -27.83 4.51 8.12
C ARG A 249 -27.84 4.76 9.62
N GLU A 250 -26.88 5.55 10.13
CA GLU A 250 -26.82 5.96 11.54
C GLU A 250 -28.04 6.83 11.88
N ALA A 251 -28.33 7.88 11.10
CA ALA A 251 -29.48 8.75 11.32
C ALA A 251 -30.81 7.98 11.30
N TYR A 252 -30.97 7.04 10.38
CA TYR A 252 -32.15 6.17 10.31
C TYR A 252 -32.29 5.29 11.56
N THR A 253 -31.19 4.73 12.04
CA THR A 253 -31.16 3.88 13.24
C THR A 253 -31.51 4.69 14.49
N GLU A 254 -30.90 5.86 14.66
CA GLU A 254 -31.17 6.79 15.76
C GLU A 254 -32.63 7.26 15.74
N ALA A 255 -33.18 7.63 14.58
CA ALA A 255 -34.59 8.01 14.43
C ALA A 255 -35.53 6.87 14.83
N ARG A 256 -35.25 5.62 14.43
CA ARG A 256 -36.03 4.45 14.83
C ARG A 256 -35.97 4.16 16.33
N GLN A 257 -34.89 4.54 17.00
CA GLN A 257 -34.72 4.44 18.46
C GLN A 257 -35.36 5.62 19.21
N GLY A 258 -36.04 6.54 18.51
CA GLY A 258 -36.67 7.72 19.11
C GLY A 258 -35.74 8.92 19.28
N GLN A 259 -34.48 8.84 18.85
CA GLN A 259 -33.47 9.89 18.95
C GLN A 259 -33.53 10.86 17.76
N PHE A 260 -34.70 11.47 17.52
CA PHE A 260 -34.94 12.32 16.34
C PHE A 260 -33.99 13.52 16.23
N LEU A 261 -33.64 14.16 17.36
CA LEU A 261 -32.70 15.28 17.36
C LEU A 261 -31.28 14.85 16.96
N THR A 262 -30.84 13.67 17.40
CA THR A 262 -29.54 13.08 17.00
C THR A 262 -29.53 12.77 15.51
N ALA A 263 -30.61 12.19 14.99
CA ALA A 263 -30.75 11.93 13.56
C ALA A 263 -30.67 13.21 12.73
N LEU A 264 -31.41 14.26 13.11
CA LEU A 264 -31.36 15.56 12.45
C LEU A 264 -29.96 16.18 12.51
N LYS A 265 -29.26 16.04 13.65
CA LYS A 265 -27.88 16.52 13.80
C LYS A 265 -26.92 15.80 12.85
N LEU A 266 -27.06 14.48 12.68
CA LEU A 266 -26.23 13.69 11.75
C LEU A 266 -26.48 14.11 10.29
N LEU A 267 -27.75 14.33 9.91
CA LEU A 267 -28.10 14.81 8.57
C LEU A 267 -27.56 16.22 8.31
N TRP A 268 -27.70 17.11 9.30
CA TRP A 268 -27.11 18.44 9.25
C TRP A 268 -25.59 18.37 9.13
N GLN A 269 -24.93 17.49 9.88
CA GLN A 269 -23.49 17.33 9.86
C GLN A 269 -22.98 17.02 8.44
N VAL A 270 -23.59 16.06 7.75
CA VAL A 270 -23.22 15.70 6.36
C VAL A 270 -23.55 16.81 5.37
N PHE A 271 -24.65 17.53 5.58
CA PHE A 271 -25.02 18.66 4.71
C PHE A 271 -24.06 19.85 4.87
N ALA A 272 -23.59 20.10 6.09
CA ALA A 272 -22.88 21.31 6.49
C ALA A 272 -21.33 21.14 6.52
N GLU A 273 -20.82 19.91 6.48
CA GLU A 273 -19.38 19.66 6.49
C GLU A 273 -18.66 20.12 5.20
N PRO A 274 -17.36 20.44 5.27
CA PRO A 274 -16.57 20.68 6.49
C PRO A 274 -16.66 22.15 6.97
N THR A 275 -17.43 23.00 6.29
CA THR A 275 -17.41 24.46 6.48
C THR A 275 -18.16 24.89 7.74
N PHE A 276 -19.34 24.33 7.97
CA PHE A 276 -20.24 24.73 9.05
C PHE A 276 -20.46 23.61 10.09
N ALA A 277 -19.88 22.44 9.87
CA ALA A 277 -19.89 21.30 10.80
C ALA A 277 -18.59 20.48 10.70
N GLU A 278 -18.24 19.80 11.79
CA GLU A 278 -17.18 18.80 11.78
C GLU A 278 -17.55 17.67 10.83
N THR A 279 -16.56 17.12 10.13
CA THR A 279 -16.77 16.04 9.17
C THR A 279 -17.28 14.77 9.86
N TYR A 280 -18.36 14.19 9.32
CA TYR A 280 -18.89 12.92 9.75
C TYR A 280 -17.85 11.81 9.51
N THR A 281 -17.79 10.89 10.47
CA THR A 281 -16.93 9.71 10.44
C THR A 281 -17.70 8.52 11.00
N PRO A 282 -17.70 7.33 10.38
CA PRO A 282 -18.48 6.19 10.85
C PRO A 282 -17.87 5.55 12.11
N ARG A 283 -18.71 4.98 12.98
CA ARG A 283 -18.23 4.14 14.10
C ARG A 283 -17.63 2.86 13.55
N SER A 284 -16.49 2.42 14.10
CA SER A 284 -15.79 1.25 13.58
C SER A 284 -16.62 -0.03 13.67
N GLY A 285 -17.40 -0.21 14.74
CA GLY A 285 -18.32 -1.33 14.93
C GLY A 285 -19.39 -1.41 13.84
N ASP A 286 -19.98 -0.28 13.46
CA ASP A 286 -21.01 -0.22 12.42
C ASP A 286 -20.43 -0.60 11.04
N VAL A 287 -19.20 -0.16 10.74
CA VAL A 287 -18.47 -0.56 9.52
C VAL A 287 -18.28 -2.08 9.49
N PHE A 288 -17.78 -2.68 10.58
CA PHE A 288 -17.54 -4.12 10.63
C PHE A 288 -18.82 -4.95 10.54
N ASN A 289 -19.89 -4.51 11.21
CA ASN A 289 -21.21 -5.13 11.12
C ASN A 289 -21.77 -5.08 9.69
N SER A 290 -21.56 -3.96 9.00
CA SER A 290 -21.98 -3.81 7.60
C SER A 290 -21.19 -4.74 6.67
N ILE A 291 -19.88 -4.89 6.89
CA ILE A 291 -19.04 -5.82 6.13
C ILE A 291 -19.45 -7.27 6.41
N ASP A 292 -19.78 -7.64 7.66
CA ASP A 292 -20.26 -9.00 7.99
C ASP A 292 -21.56 -9.34 7.23
N ARG A 293 -22.52 -8.40 7.19
CA ARG A 293 -23.76 -8.55 6.41
C ARG A 293 -23.45 -8.80 4.94
N GLU A 294 -22.56 -8.01 4.36
CA GLU A 294 -22.23 -8.10 2.95
C GLU A 294 -21.40 -9.34 2.60
N ALA A 295 -20.44 -9.72 3.45
CA ALA A 295 -19.69 -10.97 3.34
C ALA A 295 -20.62 -12.18 3.32
N HIS A 296 -21.70 -12.16 4.10
CA HIS A 296 -22.74 -13.18 4.03
C HIS A 296 -23.49 -13.15 2.69
N ARG A 297 -23.97 -11.98 2.25
CA ARG A 297 -24.71 -11.79 0.98
C ARG A 297 -23.95 -12.30 -0.24
N ILE A 298 -22.64 -12.06 -0.30
CA ILE A 298 -21.78 -12.47 -1.42
C ILE A 298 -21.25 -13.91 -1.30
N GLN A 299 -21.54 -14.61 -0.20
CA GLN A 299 -21.05 -15.95 0.11
C GLN A 299 -19.53 -16.02 0.29
N TRP A 300 -18.94 -15.05 0.99
CA TRP A 300 -17.49 -14.94 1.23
C TRP A 300 -16.86 -16.25 1.74
N SER A 301 -17.52 -16.94 2.67
CA SER A 301 -17.03 -18.20 3.25
C SER A 301 -16.81 -19.31 2.22
N GLN A 302 -17.49 -19.28 1.07
CA GLN A 302 -17.29 -20.25 -0.02
C GLN A 302 -16.05 -19.94 -0.86
N MET A 303 -15.62 -18.67 -0.91
CA MET A 303 -14.50 -18.18 -1.71
C MET A 303 -13.20 -18.09 -0.91
N TYR A 304 -13.30 -17.81 0.40
CA TYR A 304 -12.14 -17.70 1.28
C TYR A 304 -11.38 -19.03 1.39
N ARG A 305 -10.05 -18.97 1.30
CA ARG A 305 -9.15 -20.07 1.61
C ARG A 305 -8.04 -19.57 2.52
N TYR A 306 -7.81 -20.29 3.61
CA TYR A 306 -6.64 -20.05 4.45
C TYR A 306 -5.37 -20.41 3.68
N GLY A 307 -4.37 -19.54 3.67
CA GLY A 307 -3.06 -19.84 3.12
C GLY A 307 -2.15 -18.62 3.03
N ARG A 308 -0.84 -18.86 3.11
CA ARG A 308 0.21 -17.87 2.89
C ARG A 308 0.82 -18.09 1.52
N VAL A 309 0.75 -17.06 0.66
CA VAL A 309 1.45 -17.08 -0.62
C VAL A 309 2.96 -17.00 -0.39
N LYS A 310 3.69 -17.83 -1.13
CA LYS A 310 5.15 -17.88 -1.07
C LYS A 310 5.78 -17.25 -2.31
N SER A 311 5.25 -17.55 -3.48
CA SER A 311 5.72 -16.98 -4.74
C SER A 311 4.68 -17.18 -5.85
N ILE A 312 4.84 -16.44 -6.95
CA ILE A 312 3.99 -16.54 -8.14
C ILE A 312 4.88 -16.74 -9.35
N ARG A 313 4.49 -17.63 -10.26
CA ARG A 313 5.16 -17.82 -11.55
C ARG A 313 4.17 -17.69 -12.71
N LYS A 314 4.60 -17.05 -13.80
CA LYS A 314 3.87 -17.04 -15.08
C LYS A 314 3.79 -18.46 -15.62
N MET A 315 2.68 -18.83 -16.25
CA MET A 315 2.52 -20.11 -16.92
C MET A 315 2.63 -19.99 -18.44
N THR A 316 2.98 -21.08 -19.12
CA THR A 316 3.06 -21.12 -20.60
C THR A 316 1.72 -20.96 -21.30
N ASP A 317 0.61 -21.23 -20.62
CA ASP A 317 -0.75 -21.16 -21.16
C ASP A 317 -1.47 -19.82 -20.89
N GLY A 318 -0.73 -18.81 -20.41
CA GLY A 318 -1.26 -17.48 -20.10
C GLY A 318 -1.81 -17.32 -18.67
N ARG A 319 -1.85 -18.37 -17.83
CA ARG A 319 -2.23 -18.27 -16.41
C ARG A 319 -1.06 -17.93 -15.49
N TYR A 320 -1.30 -17.91 -14.19
CA TYR A 320 -0.30 -17.81 -13.14
C TYR A 320 -0.39 -19.04 -12.23
N ALA A 321 0.76 -19.54 -11.78
CA ALA A 321 0.85 -20.53 -10.72
C ALA A 321 1.21 -19.84 -9.41
N ILE A 322 0.36 -19.96 -8.40
CA ILE A 322 0.51 -19.33 -7.09
C ILE A 322 0.87 -20.41 -6.08
N ALA A 323 2.11 -20.40 -5.59
CA ALA A 323 2.57 -21.33 -4.58
C ALA A 323 2.13 -20.85 -3.19
N TYR A 324 1.48 -21.72 -2.42
CA TYR A 324 0.99 -21.37 -1.10
C TYR A 324 1.28 -22.45 -0.05
N SER A 325 1.34 -22.02 1.21
CA SER A 325 1.45 -22.91 2.36
C SER A 325 0.31 -22.68 3.34
N ARG A 326 -0.24 -23.76 3.89
CA ARG A 326 -1.20 -23.75 4.99
C ARG A 326 -0.54 -24.42 6.17
N SER A 327 -0.48 -23.74 7.31
CA SER A 327 0.00 -24.35 8.54
C SER A 327 -1.14 -24.36 9.55
N THR A 328 -1.53 -25.55 10.00
CA THR A 328 -2.34 -25.78 11.19
C THR A 328 -1.44 -26.33 12.30
N GLU A 329 -1.93 -26.42 13.53
CA GLU A 329 -1.16 -26.93 14.68
C GLU A 329 -0.51 -28.29 14.39
N ASN A 330 -1.18 -29.16 13.63
CA ASN A 330 -0.76 -30.55 13.41
C ASN A 330 -0.35 -30.87 11.97
N ARG A 331 -0.46 -29.92 11.04
CA ARG A 331 -0.24 -30.18 9.60
C ARG A 331 0.24 -28.96 8.85
N ARG A 332 1.31 -29.13 8.06
CA ARG A 332 1.73 -28.16 7.05
C ARG A 332 1.39 -28.73 5.68
N ASP A 333 0.54 -28.04 4.95
CA ASP A 333 0.16 -28.38 3.59
C ASP A 333 0.72 -27.36 2.61
N HIS A 334 1.19 -27.86 1.47
CA HIS A 334 1.71 -27.08 0.38
C HIS A 334 0.90 -27.38 -0.89
N GLY A 335 0.81 -26.40 -1.79
CA GLY A 335 0.10 -26.59 -3.05
C GLY A 335 0.21 -25.38 -3.96
N PHE A 336 -0.42 -25.51 -5.12
CA PHE A 336 -0.51 -24.48 -6.13
C PHE A 336 -1.96 -24.12 -6.44
N ILE A 337 -2.19 -22.86 -6.79
CA ILE A 337 -3.45 -22.41 -7.40
C ILE A 337 -3.11 -21.86 -8.77
N LEU A 338 -3.80 -22.31 -9.81
CA LEU A 338 -3.69 -21.77 -11.16
C LEU A 338 -4.79 -20.76 -11.37
N ALA A 339 -4.43 -19.51 -11.59
CA ALA A 339 -5.38 -18.41 -11.76
C ALA A 339 -5.09 -17.59 -13.01
N ARG A 340 -6.12 -17.07 -13.66
CA ARG A 340 -5.96 -16.21 -14.85
C ARG A 340 -5.98 -14.73 -14.49
N TYR A 341 -6.86 -14.33 -13.57
CA TYR A 341 -7.00 -12.94 -13.13
C TYR A 341 -6.65 -12.85 -11.65
N VAL A 342 -5.57 -12.12 -11.35
CA VAL A 342 -5.00 -12.05 -9.99
C VAL A 342 -5.06 -10.62 -9.45
N GLN A 343 -5.49 -10.45 -8.21
CA GLN A 343 -5.35 -9.20 -7.47
C GLN A 343 -4.40 -9.40 -6.28
N ILE A 344 -3.45 -8.50 -6.09
CA ILE A 344 -2.57 -8.44 -4.92
C ILE A 344 -3.03 -7.30 -4.01
N ALA A 345 -3.56 -7.64 -2.84
CA ALA A 345 -4.10 -6.70 -1.86
C ALA A 345 -3.60 -7.06 -0.44
N THR A 346 -2.28 -7.14 -0.27
CA THR A 346 -1.66 -7.61 0.98
C THR A 346 -1.67 -6.60 2.12
N GLY A 347 -2.06 -5.34 1.88
CA GLY A 347 -2.03 -4.28 2.88
C GLY A 347 -0.61 -3.97 3.35
N TYR A 348 -0.46 -3.65 4.64
CA TYR A 348 0.85 -3.38 5.23
C TYR A 348 1.59 -4.69 5.55
N PRO A 349 2.76 -4.94 4.94
CA PRO A 349 3.55 -6.15 5.18
C PRO A 349 4.13 -6.26 6.60
N ALA A 350 4.41 -5.14 7.28
CA ALA A 350 5.01 -5.16 8.62
C ALA A 350 4.65 -3.90 9.45
N ILE A 351 4.74 -4.03 10.77
CA ILE A 351 4.80 -2.87 11.68
C ILE A 351 6.18 -2.22 11.52
N GLN A 352 6.21 -0.88 11.50
CA GLN A 352 7.46 -0.14 11.47
C GLN A 352 8.01 0.00 12.90
N PHE A 353 9.19 -0.55 13.16
CA PHE A 353 9.98 -0.20 14.33
C PHE A 353 11.11 0.74 13.93
N LEU A 354 11.28 1.83 14.67
CA LEU A 354 12.44 2.70 14.49
C LEU A 354 13.72 1.98 14.98
N PRO A 355 14.89 2.23 14.34
CA PRO A 355 16.13 1.53 14.67
C PRO A 355 16.51 1.60 16.15
N ASP A 356 16.25 2.72 16.82
CA ASP A 356 16.54 2.93 18.24
C ASP A 356 15.65 2.07 19.15
N LEU A 357 14.37 1.92 18.82
CA LEU A 357 13.44 1.08 19.59
C LEU A 357 13.71 -0.40 19.35
N GLN A 358 14.09 -0.74 18.12
CA GLN A 358 14.54 -2.08 17.77
C GLN A 358 15.80 -2.46 18.55
N ALA A 359 16.82 -1.61 18.55
CA ALA A 359 18.05 -1.84 19.30
C ALA A 359 17.77 -2.03 20.80
N TYR A 360 16.90 -1.20 21.39
CA TYR A 360 16.47 -1.36 22.78
C TYR A 360 15.86 -2.73 23.03
N ARG A 361 14.89 -3.16 22.21
CA ARG A 361 14.19 -4.45 22.37
C ARG A 361 15.12 -5.64 22.15
N GLU A 362 16.02 -5.56 21.17
CA GLU A 362 16.99 -6.62 20.89
C GLU A 362 17.97 -6.82 22.05
N GLN A 363 18.45 -5.71 22.64
CA GLN A 363 19.41 -5.70 23.73
C GLN A 363 18.78 -6.13 25.07
N THR A 364 17.58 -5.62 25.38
CA THR A 364 16.95 -5.79 26.70
C THR A 364 15.98 -6.96 26.76
N LYS A 365 15.47 -7.42 25.61
CA LYS A 365 14.32 -8.33 25.50
C LYS A 365 13.06 -7.81 26.21
N ASP A 366 12.97 -6.49 26.41
CA ASP A 366 11.83 -5.82 27.01
C ASP A 366 10.85 -5.36 25.92
N PHE A 367 9.72 -6.05 25.84
CA PHE A 367 8.62 -5.76 24.93
C PHE A 367 7.44 -5.06 25.62
N LYS A 368 7.61 -4.65 26.89
CA LYS A 368 6.54 -4.12 27.73
C LYS A 368 6.68 -2.63 28.01
N THR A 369 7.89 -2.11 28.18
CA THR A 369 8.09 -0.67 28.47
C THR A 369 8.13 0.17 27.19
N VAL A 370 8.62 -0.40 26.09
CA VAL A 370 8.70 0.24 24.77
C VAL A 370 7.79 -0.53 23.82
N VAL A 371 6.71 0.11 23.36
CA VAL A 371 5.72 -0.50 22.46
C VAL A 371 5.46 0.32 21.22
N ASN A 372 5.17 -0.36 20.12
CA ASN A 372 4.53 0.26 18.98
C ASN A 372 3.01 0.34 19.24
N ALA A 373 2.40 1.43 18.78
CA ALA A 373 0.98 1.71 18.94
C ALA A 373 0.04 0.68 18.26
N TYR A 374 0.57 -0.16 17.38
CA TYR A 374 -0.17 -1.25 16.73
C TYR A 374 -0.01 -2.61 17.43
N GLU A 375 0.67 -2.65 18.58
CA GLU A 375 0.71 -3.82 19.48
C GLU A 375 -0.33 -3.67 20.60
N ASN A 376 -0.73 -4.77 21.25
CA ASN A 376 -1.56 -4.65 22.46
C ASN A 376 -0.74 -4.03 23.59
N HIS A 377 -1.24 -2.93 24.14
CA HIS A 377 -0.58 -2.19 25.20
C HIS A 377 -1.55 -1.67 26.27
N ASP A 378 -2.67 -2.38 26.48
CA ASP A 378 -3.71 -1.97 27.43
C ASP A 378 -3.20 -1.93 28.88
N TYR A 379 -2.28 -2.86 29.20
CA TYR A 379 -1.60 -2.95 30.50
C TYR A 379 -0.83 -1.67 30.87
N ILE A 380 -0.42 -0.84 29.89
CA ILE A 380 0.23 0.45 30.17
C ILE A 380 -0.75 1.38 30.85
N TYR A 381 -1.97 1.50 30.30
CA TYR A 381 -3.01 2.35 30.88
C TYR A 381 -3.44 1.83 32.25
N GLU A 382 -3.62 0.51 32.41
CA GLU A 382 -3.97 -0.09 33.71
C GLU A 382 -2.93 0.23 34.79
N LYS A 383 -1.64 0.11 34.47
CA LYS A 383 -0.56 0.43 35.41
C LYS A 383 -0.51 1.93 35.71
N LEU A 384 -0.65 2.79 34.70
CA LEU A 384 -0.71 4.24 34.91
C LEU A 384 -1.93 4.68 35.75
N GLU A 385 -3.09 4.06 35.56
CA GLU A 385 -4.29 4.29 36.37
C GLU A 385 -4.05 3.91 37.84
N GLN A 386 -3.29 2.84 38.10
CA GLN A 386 -2.97 2.38 39.46
C GLN A 386 -1.89 3.22 40.15
N SER A 387 -0.77 3.50 39.48
CA SER A 387 0.43 4.06 40.13
C SER A 387 0.79 5.48 39.70
N GLY A 388 0.10 6.05 38.71
CA GLY A 388 0.60 7.22 37.99
C GLY A 388 1.86 6.88 37.19
N GLY A 389 2.60 7.89 36.77
CA GLY A 389 3.84 7.73 36.02
C GLY A 389 3.94 8.66 34.82
N THR A 390 5.04 8.55 34.08
CA THR A 390 5.32 9.35 32.88
C THR A 390 5.32 8.45 31.65
N VAL A 391 4.64 8.87 30.59
CA VAL A 391 4.64 8.19 29.29
C VAL A 391 5.14 9.12 28.19
N ILE A 392 6.01 8.60 27.33
CA ILE A 392 6.42 9.25 26.09
C ILE A 392 5.54 8.75 24.95
N ILE A 393 4.91 9.68 24.22
CA ILE A 393 4.24 9.39 22.94
C ILE A 393 5.15 9.85 21.81
N ARG A 394 5.40 9.01 20.81
CA ARG A 394 6.19 9.39 19.62
C ARG A 394 5.33 9.46 18.36
N GLY A 395 5.53 10.51 17.56
CA GLY A 395 4.77 10.74 16.32
C GLY A 395 3.53 11.60 16.54
N ARG A 396 3.02 12.24 15.49
CA ARG A 396 1.98 13.30 15.60
C ARG A 396 0.67 13.02 14.83
N GLY A 397 0.50 11.78 14.36
CA GLY A 397 -0.63 11.40 13.52
C GLY A 397 -1.90 11.07 14.30
N ILE A 398 -2.88 10.53 13.58
CA ILE A 398 -4.16 10.11 14.15
C ILE A 398 -4.01 9.12 15.31
N VAL A 399 -3.07 8.17 15.20
CA VAL A 399 -2.84 7.17 16.26
C VAL A 399 -2.30 7.83 17.54
N ALA A 400 -1.33 8.73 17.42
CA ALA A 400 -0.85 9.52 18.56
C ALA A 400 -1.97 10.35 19.21
N SER A 401 -2.88 10.91 18.39
CA SER A 401 -4.02 11.67 18.90
C SER A 401 -5.01 10.81 19.69
N ARG A 402 -5.20 9.55 19.31
CA ARG A 402 -6.06 8.57 20.00
C ARG A 402 -5.43 8.05 21.29
N ILE A 403 -4.13 7.75 21.26
CA ILE A 403 -3.38 7.42 22.48
C ILE A 403 -3.45 8.56 23.49
N LEU A 404 -3.29 9.81 23.05
CA LEU A 404 -3.41 10.98 23.93
C LEU A 404 -4.81 11.07 24.57
N GLN A 405 -5.88 10.80 23.81
CA GLN A 405 -7.24 10.73 24.33
C GLN A 405 -7.38 9.63 25.39
N ARG A 406 -6.88 8.40 25.11
CA ARG A 406 -6.93 7.29 26.06
C ARG A 406 -6.13 7.57 27.35
N LEU A 407 -4.99 8.26 27.25
CA LEU A 407 -4.20 8.71 28.39
C LEU A 407 -4.92 9.79 29.20
N TYR A 408 -5.64 10.69 28.54
CA TYR A 408 -6.50 11.66 29.24
C TYR A 408 -7.60 10.97 30.04
N GLU A 409 -8.24 9.93 29.47
CA GLU A 409 -9.23 9.11 30.18
C GLU A 409 -8.61 8.36 31.38
N ALA A 410 -7.42 7.78 31.21
CA ALA A 410 -6.66 7.18 32.32
C ALA A 410 -6.36 8.21 33.42
N ARG A 411 -6.02 9.44 33.03
CA ARG A 411 -5.74 10.55 33.95
C ARG A 411 -6.94 11.01 34.76
N GLN A 412 -8.17 10.82 34.25
CA GLN A 412 -9.38 11.08 35.06
C GLN A 412 -9.47 10.13 36.26
N LYS A 413 -8.83 8.95 36.19
CA LYS A 413 -8.72 8.02 37.33
C LYS A 413 -7.49 8.30 38.20
N ASN A 414 -6.40 8.79 37.60
CA ASN A 414 -5.16 9.10 38.32
C ASN A 414 -4.50 10.39 37.81
N SER A 415 -4.60 11.46 38.62
CA SER A 415 -4.06 12.78 38.30
C SER A 415 -2.53 12.89 38.40
N GLN A 416 -1.80 11.79 38.65
CA GLN A 416 -0.33 11.76 38.67
C GLN A 416 0.28 11.34 37.33
N ILE A 417 -0.54 11.01 36.32
CA ILE A 417 -0.05 10.64 34.98
C ILE A 417 0.48 11.85 34.21
N GLN A 418 1.76 11.84 33.85
CA GLN A 418 2.42 12.86 33.03
C GLN A 418 2.63 12.35 31.60
N ILE A 419 2.50 13.24 30.62
CA ILE A 419 2.60 12.91 29.20
C ILE A 419 3.66 13.79 28.54
N LEU A 420 4.67 13.14 27.97
CA LEU A 420 5.71 13.77 27.15
C LEU A 420 5.48 13.40 25.69
N HIS A 421 5.02 14.34 24.88
CA HIS A 421 4.78 14.10 23.47
C HIS A 421 6.00 14.51 22.64
N LEU A 422 6.77 13.50 22.24
CA LEU A 422 7.99 13.68 21.47
C LEU A 422 7.71 13.71 19.96
N MET A 423 8.05 14.83 19.35
CA MET A 423 7.92 15.05 17.91
C MET A 423 9.29 15.36 17.28
N ARG A 424 9.51 14.96 16.02
CA ARG A 424 10.81 15.18 15.33
C ARG A 424 11.19 16.66 15.22
N SER A 425 10.24 17.51 14.81
CA SER A 425 10.50 18.94 14.58
C SER A 425 9.23 19.77 14.79
N PRO A 426 9.32 21.05 15.18
CA PRO A 426 8.16 21.92 15.30
C PRO A 426 7.38 22.02 13.98
N LYS A 427 6.04 22.08 14.07
CA LYS A 427 5.17 22.43 12.95
C LYS A 427 4.57 23.80 13.23
N ALA A 428 5.14 24.86 12.66
CA ALA A 428 4.67 26.23 12.87
C ALA A 428 3.63 26.64 11.82
N GLN A 429 3.69 26.05 10.63
CA GLN A 429 2.79 26.37 9.52
C GLN A 429 2.28 25.09 8.86
N GLY A 430 1.01 25.12 8.47
CA GLY A 430 0.40 24.04 7.68
C GLY A 430 0.93 24.03 6.27
N ASN A 431 0.91 22.85 5.65
CA ASN A 431 1.17 22.70 4.23
C ASN A 431 0.18 23.57 3.45
N GLN A 432 0.68 24.10 2.35
CA GLN A 432 -0.06 24.94 1.44
C GLN A 432 0.01 24.34 0.04
N PHE A 433 -1.15 24.29 -0.61
CA PHE A 433 -1.25 23.98 -2.02
C PHE A 433 -2.07 25.08 -2.66
N GLU A 434 -1.45 25.80 -3.60
CA GLU A 434 -2.02 27.01 -4.19
C GLU A 434 -2.50 28.00 -3.12
N LYS A 435 -3.80 28.34 -3.11
CA LYS A 435 -4.41 29.25 -2.14
C LYS A 435 -4.90 28.54 -0.87
N ALA A 436 -4.96 27.22 -0.85
CA ALA A 436 -5.44 26.45 0.29
C ALA A 436 -4.29 26.17 1.26
N LYS A 437 -4.47 26.57 2.53
CA LYS A 437 -3.50 26.33 3.61
C LYS A 437 -4.19 25.65 4.78
N ARG A 438 -3.57 24.59 5.30
CA ARG A 438 -4.09 23.88 6.48
C ARG A 438 -3.87 24.69 7.74
N THR A 439 -4.80 24.56 8.68
CA THR A 439 -4.68 25.13 10.00
C THR A 439 -3.70 24.32 10.84
N VAL A 440 -2.96 25.01 11.70
CA VAL A 440 -2.05 24.42 12.67
C VAL A 440 -2.33 25.00 14.04
N GLU A 441 -2.43 24.13 15.04
CA GLU A 441 -2.56 24.49 16.45
C GLU A 441 -1.73 23.50 17.27
N ASN A 442 -0.97 23.98 18.26
CA ASN A 442 -0.16 23.14 19.14
C ASN A 442 0.72 22.13 18.38
N HIS A 443 1.24 22.54 17.22
CA HIS A 443 2.06 21.72 16.31
C HIS A 443 1.36 20.52 15.66
N PHE A 444 0.04 20.47 15.74
CA PHE A 444 -0.78 19.57 14.94
C PHE A 444 -1.29 20.29 13.70
N GLU A 445 -1.22 19.59 12.58
CA GLU A 445 -1.76 20.06 11.31
C GLU A 445 -3.09 19.37 11.05
N PHE A 446 -4.13 20.15 10.79
CA PHE A 446 -5.48 19.61 10.67
C PHE A 446 -5.91 19.40 9.23
N GLN A 447 -6.51 18.25 9.00
CA GLN A 447 -7.23 17.91 7.78
C GLN A 447 -8.27 16.84 8.11
N PRO A 448 -9.50 16.87 7.59
CA PRO A 448 -10.49 15.83 7.89
C PRO A 448 -9.99 14.41 7.52
N PHE A 449 -9.34 14.27 6.37
CA PHE A 449 -8.84 12.99 5.84
C PHE A 449 -7.34 13.04 5.54
N ASN A 450 -6.73 11.91 5.17
CA ASN A 450 -5.31 11.85 4.80
C ASN A 450 -4.99 12.67 3.54
N TRP A 451 -5.99 12.84 2.67
CA TRP A 451 -5.90 13.57 1.40
C TRP A 451 -7.05 14.59 1.29
N PRO A 452 -6.89 15.69 0.55
CA PRO A 452 -8.01 16.54 0.13
C PRO A 452 -9.10 15.70 -0.55
N LYS A 453 -10.39 16.03 -0.32
CA LYS A 453 -11.51 15.30 -0.95
C LYS A 453 -11.43 15.28 -2.48
N SER A 454 -10.88 16.32 -3.10
CA SER A 454 -10.64 16.40 -4.55
C SER A 454 -9.55 15.44 -5.07
N CYS A 455 -8.83 14.73 -4.20
CA CYS A 455 -8.00 13.60 -4.61
C CYS A 455 -8.82 12.33 -4.83
N TRP A 456 -10.06 12.27 -4.34
CA TRP A 456 -10.92 11.10 -4.51
C TRP A 456 -11.60 11.05 -5.89
N GLY A 457 -11.82 12.22 -6.49
CA GLY A 457 -12.39 12.42 -7.82
C GLY A 457 -12.16 13.85 -8.29
N GLY A 458 -12.55 14.19 -9.52
CA GLY A 458 -12.37 15.55 -10.06
C GLY A 458 -10.92 15.91 -10.40
N ASP A 459 -10.57 17.20 -10.24
CA ASP A 459 -9.38 17.79 -10.86
C ASP A 459 -8.05 17.28 -10.28
N LEU A 460 -7.89 17.17 -8.95
CA LEU A 460 -6.61 16.72 -8.38
C LEU A 460 -6.36 15.23 -8.68
N ARG A 461 -7.41 14.40 -8.78
CA ARG A 461 -7.28 13.03 -9.27
C ARG A 461 -6.73 13.00 -10.69
N GLN A 462 -7.36 13.74 -11.61
CA GLN A 462 -6.92 13.81 -13.01
C GLN A 462 -5.49 14.35 -13.14
N GLN A 463 -5.15 15.38 -12.35
CA GLN A 463 -3.81 15.96 -12.32
C GLN A 463 -2.75 14.93 -11.88
N LEU A 464 -3.05 14.09 -10.88
CA LEU A 464 -2.14 13.05 -10.40
C LEU A 464 -1.98 11.89 -11.40
N GLU A 465 -3.07 11.48 -12.03
CA GLU A 465 -3.08 10.43 -13.05
C GLU A 465 -2.24 10.84 -14.27
N ALA A 466 -2.32 12.12 -14.68
CA ALA A 466 -1.55 12.67 -15.79
C ALA A 466 -0.08 12.99 -15.44
N ALA A 467 0.26 13.08 -14.16
CA ALA A 467 1.61 13.45 -13.72
C ALA A 467 2.64 12.35 -13.99
N ASN A 468 3.84 12.75 -14.43
CA ASN A 468 5.01 11.87 -14.46
C ASN A 468 5.49 11.52 -13.03
N PRO A 469 6.38 10.52 -12.83
CA PRO A 469 6.76 10.05 -11.50
C PRO A 469 7.32 11.14 -10.55
N GLN A 470 8.12 12.08 -11.05
CA GLN A 470 8.69 13.16 -10.23
C GLN A 470 7.63 14.20 -9.86
N ALA A 471 6.78 14.60 -10.81
CA ALA A 471 5.67 15.52 -10.56
C ALA A 471 4.67 14.91 -9.56
N ARG A 472 4.38 13.61 -9.72
CA ARG A 472 3.50 12.85 -8.83
C ARG A 472 4.01 12.85 -7.38
N LEU A 473 5.31 12.64 -7.17
CA LEU A 473 5.91 12.71 -5.83
C LEU A 473 5.69 14.10 -5.21
N LYS A 474 5.98 15.17 -5.94
CA LYS A 474 5.79 16.55 -5.46
C LYS A 474 4.33 16.84 -5.07
N LEU A 475 3.38 16.41 -5.90
CA LEU A 475 1.94 16.56 -5.61
C LEU A 475 1.56 15.81 -4.33
N LEU A 476 2.00 14.56 -4.19
CA LEU A 476 1.72 13.76 -2.99
C LEU A 476 2.36 14.34 -1.72
N GLU A 477 3.56 14.93 -1.80
CA GLU A 477 4.20 15.61 -0.67
C GLU A 477 3.45 16.89 -0.26
N GLN A 478 2.92 17.63 -1.23
CA GLN A 478 2.14 18.85 -0.98
C GLN A 478 0.76 18.53 -0.39
N TRP A 479 0.05 17.55 -0.97
CA TRP A 479 -1.31 17.18 -0.56
C TRP A 479 -1.36 16.19 0.60
N GLY A 480 -0.28 15.47 0.87
CA GLY A 480 -0.20 14.47 1.93
C GLY A 480 0.34 15.05 3.24
N GLY A 481 0.89 14.16 4.06
CA GLY A 481 1.55 14.51 5.31
C GLY A 481 0.83 13.99 6.55
N THR A 482 1.50 14.06 7.69
CA THR A 482 0.97 13.62 8.98
C THR A 482 -0.02 14.65 9.52
N THR A 483 -1.31 14.37 9.35
CA THR A 483 -2.41 15.26 9.76
C THR A 483 -3.36 14.56 10.72
N THR A 484 -4.10 15.35 11.51
CA THR A 484 -5.14 14.90 12.44
C THR A 484 -6.49 15.51 12.04
N ALA A 485 -7.59 14.78 12.26
CA ALA A 485 -8.92 15.34 12.03
C ALA A 485 -9.24 16.46 13.04
N PRO A 486 -9.79 17.61 12.62
CA PRO A 486 -10.17 18.67 13.55
C PRO A 486 -11.38 18.21 14.36
N ARG A 487 -11.19 18.02 15.67
CA ARG A 487 -12.25 17.66 16.62
C ARG A 487 -12.14 18.50 17.88
N LYS A 488 -13.24 19.16 18.24
CA LYS A 488 -13.25 20.17 19.30
C LYS A 488 -12.98 19.58 20.69
N ASP A 489 -13.52 18.41 20.98
CA ASP A 489 -13.27 17.67 22.22
C ASP A 489 -11.78 17.38 22.41
N TRP A 490 -11.12 16.87 21.38
CA TRP A 490 -9.70 16.56 21.40
C TRP A 490 -8.82 17.81 21.50
N GLN A 491 -9.16 18.90 20.80
CA GLN A 491 -8.46 20.18 20.95
C GLN A 491 -8.57 20.71 22.38
N ASN A 492 -9.73 20.57 23.02
CA ASN A 492 -9.91 20.95 24.41
C ASN A 492 -9.02 20.13 25.36
N ILE A 493 -8.88 18.80 25.13
CA ILE A 493 -7.98 17.93 25.90
C ILE A 493 -6.54 18.44 25.81
N VAL A 494 -6.06 18.74 24.59
CA VAL A 494 -4.70 19.27 24.36
C VAL A 494 -4.50 20.61 25.07
N ASN A 495 -5.42 21.56 24.87
CA ASN A 495 -5.33 22.90 25.46
C ASN A 495 -5.45 22.88 26.99
N GLN A 496 -6.25 21.97 27.55
CA GLN A 496 -6.29 21.74 28.99
C GLN A 496 -4.94 21.20 29.50
N GLY A 497 -4.38 20.20 28.82
CA GLY A 497 -3.15 19.56 29.28
C GLY A 497 -1.91 20.42 29.22
N LEU A 498 -1.79 21.25 28.19
CA LEU A 498 -0.73 22.26 28.10
C LEU A 498 -0.85 23.27 29.24
N ARG A 499 -2.06 23.83 29.47
CA ARG A 499 -2.29 24.83 30.53
C ARG A 499 -2.04 24.29 31.93
N GLN A 500 -2.41 23.03 32.19
CA GLN A 500 -2.24 22.38 33.49
C GLN A 500 -0.86 21.73 33.66
N GLY A 501 -0.03 21.69 32.61
CA GLY A 501 1.35 21.22 32.65
C GLY A 501 1.55 19.70 32.68
N TRP A 502 0.48 18.90 32.67
CA TRP A 502 0.54 17.43 32.64
C TRP A 502 0.78 16.84 31.25
N TYR A 503 0.58 17.64 30.21
CA TYR A 503 0.94 17.29 28.84
C TYR A 503 1.94 18.31 28.32
N ARG A 504 3.10 17.83 27.86
CA ARG A 504 4.20 18.66 27.34
C ARG A 504 4.61 18.16 25.98
N ILE A 505 4.90 19.09 25.07
CA ILE A 505 5.41 18.78 23.74
C ILE A 505 6.92 19.00 23.76
N THR A 506 7.67 18.03 23.24
CA THR A 506 9.13 18.08 23.14
C THR A 506 9.55 17.80 21.71
N PHE A 507 10.62 18.47 21.26
CA PHE A 507 11.14 18.32 19.91
C PHE A 507 12.53 17.69 19.91
N GLY A 508 12.74 16.73 19.01
CA GLY A 508 14.06 16.18 18.79
C GLY A 508 14.03 14.88 18.01
N THR A 509 15.18 14.54 17.43
CA THR A 509 15.43 13.22 16.86
C THR A 509 16.03 12.34 17.94
N VAL A 510 15.45 11.15 18.15
CA VAL A 510 15.99 10.21 19.13
C VAL A 510 17.25 9.56 18.60
N GLU A 511 18.29 9.56 19.41
CA GLU A 511 19.56 8.91 19.11
C GLU A 511 19.60 7.49 19.66
N ARG A 512 19.09 7.31 20.89
CA ARG A 512 19.04 6.02 21.58
C ARG A 512 18.01 6.01 22.71
N VAL A 513 17.58 4.80 23.05
CA VAL A 513 16.77 4.50 24.23
C VAL A 513 17.52 3.47 25.07
N GLU A 514 17.61 3.70 26.37
CA GLU A 514 18.35 2.84 27.31
C GLU A 514 17.48 2.54 28.54
N PRO A 515 17.61 1.35 29.16
CA PRO A 515 16.91 1.06 30.41
C PRO A 515 17.57 1.82 31.57
N THR A 516 16.77 2.31 32.52
CA THR A 516 17.29 2.86 33.78
C THR A 516 17.39 1.75 34.84
N PRO A 517 18.22 1.93 35.89
CA PRO A 517 18.29 1.00 37.01
C PRO A 517 16.94 0.76 37.72
N GLN A 518 16.00 1.70 37.60
CA GLN A 518 14.65 1.63 38.18
C GLN A 518 13.64 0.92 37.27
N GLY A 519 14.07 0.34 36.13
CA GLY A 519 13.19 -0.34 35.19
C GLY A 519 12.34 0.62 34.33
N ARG A 520 12.81 1.87 34.15
CA ARG A 520 12.21 2.87 33.25
C ARG A 520 13.02 2.98 31.97
N THR A 521 12.57 3.86 31.08
CA THR A 521 13.26 4.19 29.83
C THR A 521 13.93 5.56 29.91
N LEU A 522 15.16 5.65 29.44
CA LEU A 522 15.91 6.89 29.24
C LEU A 522 16.06 7.13 27.73
N THR A 523 15.37 8.15 27.21
CA THR A 523 15.43 8.52 25.80
C THR A 523 16.38 9.71 25.63
N THR A 524 17.46 9.52 24.88
CA THR A 524 18.38 10.62 24.52
C THR A 524 17.97 11.19 23.17
N ILE A 525 17.69 12.49 23.13
CA ILE A 525 17.26 13.21 21.93
C ILE A 525 18.25 14.31 21.56
N ARG A 526 18.40 14.52 20.25
CA ARG A 526 19.10 15.66 19.66
C ARG A 526 18.07 16.68 19.19
N GLU A 527 18.12 17.88 19.76
CA GLU A 527 17.26 18.98 19.34
C GLU A 527 17.77 19.60 18.03
N HIS A 528 16.86 19.92 17.10
CA HIS A 528 17.25 20.56 15.85
C HIS A 528 17.61 22.03 16.10
N GLY A 529 18.89 22.39 15.90
CA GLY A 529 19.39 23.76 16.04
C GLY A 529 20.23 24.03 17.29
N LEU A 530 20.33 23.06 18.20
CA LEU A 530 21.20 23.11 19.38
C LEU A 530 22.10 21.87 19.39
N ASN A 531 23.40 22.04 19.63
CA ASN A 531 24.35 20.93 19.80
C ASN A 531 24.25 20.28 21.21
N ALA A 532 23.06 20.27 21.80
CA ALA A 532 22.82 19.74 23.13
C ALA A 532 21.92 18.50 23.05
N ASN A 533 22.34 17.45 23.74
CA ASN A 533 21.53 16.27 23.94
C ASN A 533 20.64 16.47 25.16
N LEU A 534 19.34 16.23 25.01
CA LEU A 534 18.38 16.22 26.12
C LEU A 534 18.04 14.77 26.47
N GLN A 535 17.92 14.48 27.76
CA GLN A 535 17.52 13.18 28.26
C GLN A 535 16.09 13.26 28.82
N LEU A 536 15.24 12.35 28.37
CA LEU A 536 13.86 12.21 28.83
C LEU A 536 13.70 10.86 29.52
N GLU A 537 13.35 10.88 30.79
CA GLU A 537 13.02 9.66 31.54
C GLU A 537 11.50 9.44 31.53
N ALA A 538 11.07 8.21 31.27
CA ALA A 538 9.65 7.82 31.30
C ALA A 538 9.47 6.35 31.67
N ASP A 539 8.34 6.02 32.31
CA ASP A 539 7.98 4.65 32.64
C ASP A 539 7.63 3.84 31.38
N PHE A 540 7.10 4.50 30.35
CA PHE A 540 6.70 3.85 29.09
C PHE A 540 6.97 4.73 27.86
N ILE A 541 7.22 4.08 26.72
CA ILE A 541 7.23 4.71 25.38
C ILE A 541 6.18 4.02 24.52
N ILE A 542 5.26 4.81 23.95
CA ILE A 542 4.30 4.36 22.94
C ILE A 542 4.66 5.04 21.60
N ASP A 543 5.14 4.25 20.64
CA ASP A 543 5.55 4.71 19.32
C ASP A 543 4.43 4.62 18.30
N ALA A 544 3.94 5.78 17.84
CA ALA A 544 2.87 5.92 16.87
C ALA A 544 3.38 6.44 15.51
N THR A 545 4.59 6.06 15.11
CA THR A 545 5.23 6.57 13.88
C THR A 545 4.80 5.89 12.57
N GLY A 546 4.00 4.82 12.61
CA GLY A 546 3.30 4.28 11.42
C GLY A 546 3.52 2.78 11.18
N LEU A 547 3.23 2.36 9.94
CA LEU A 547 3.38 0.99 9.42
C LEU A 547 4.30 1.04 8.20
N ASP A 548 5.07 -0.03 7.93
CA ASP A 548 5.93 -0.13 6.74
C ASP A 548 5.18 -0.80 5.59
N ALA A 549 5.33 -0.24 4.39
CA ALA A 549 4.69 -0.69 3.15
C ALA A 549 5.65 -0.93 2.00
N LYS A 550 6.97 -0.89 2.23
CA LYS A 550 7.95 -1.17 1.19
C LYS A 550 7.92 -2.65 0.81
N VAL A 551 8.03 -2.93 -0.48
CA VAL A 551 7.92 -4.31 -1.02
C VAL A 551 9.00 -5.25 -0.51
N ASN A 552 10.19 -4.73 -0.21
CA ASN A 552 11.33 -5.49 0.30
C ASN A 552 11.10 -6.02 1.73
N THR A 553 10.08 -5.52 2.43
CA THR A 553 9.73 -6.00 3.77
C THR A 553 8.89 -7.28 3.79
N ASN A 554 8.46 -7.74 2.62
CA ASN A 554 7.68 -8.97 2.49
C ASN A 554 8.40 -9.94 1.55
N PRO A 555 8.79 -11.14 2.00
CA PRO A 555 9.51 -12.09 1.15
C PRO A 555 8.78 -12.45 -0.15
N PHE A 556 7.45 -12.51 -0.14
CA PHE A 556 6.65 -12.79 -1.33
C PHE A 556 6.66 -11.60 -2.31
N LEU A 557 6.44 -10.38 -1.84
CA LEU A 557 6.50 -9.20 -2.71
C LEU A 557 7.91 -8.96 -3.24
N ASN A 558 8.92 -9.20 -2.40
CA ASN A 558 10.32 -9.11 -2.79
C ASN A 558 10.67 -10.13 -3.89
N ASP A 559 10.28 -11.41 -3.73
CA ASP A 559 10.43 -12.43 -4.79
C ASP A 559 9.74 -11.98 -6.08
N LEU A 560 8.49 -11.50 -6.00
CA LEU A 560 7.76 -11.06 -7.19
C LEU A 560 8.50 -9.92 -7.92
N VAL A 561 9.00 -8.93 -7.17
CA VAL A 561 9.72 -7.78 -7.70
C VAL A 561 11.07 -8.17 -8.29
N THR A 562 11.88 -8.94 -7.57
CA THR A 562 13.23 -9.30 -8.03
C THR A 562 13.19 -10.31 -9.17
N HIS A 563 12.27 -11.27 -9.12
CA HIS A 563 12.15 -12.33 -10.12
C HIS A 563 11.67 -11.82 -11.48
N TYR A 564 10.75 -10.85 -11.49
CA TYR A 564 10.22 -10.25 -12.72
C TYR A 564 10.77 -8.86 -13.02
N ASN A 565 11.70 -8.36 -12.20
CA ASN A 565 12.26 -7.01 -12.27
C ASN A 565 11.14 -5.95 -12.38
N LEU A 566 10.16 -6.01 -11.48
CA LEU A 566 9.02 -5.11 -11.49
C LEU A 566 9.46 -3.68 -11.13
N PRO A 567 9.01 -2.65 -11.86
CA PRO A 567 9.32 -1.28 -11.53
C PRO A 567 8.70 -0.89 -10.18
N LEU A 568 9.48 -0.16 -9.39
CA LEU A 568 8.99 0.49 -8.18
C LEU A 568 8.75 1.98 -8.46
N ASN A 569 7.71 2.52 -7.85
CA ASN A 569 7.46 3.96 -7.88
C ASN A 569 8.47 4.70 -6.96
N THR A 570 8.41 6.03 -6.97
CA THR A 570 9.34 6.90 -6.23
C THR A 570 9.32 6.69 -4.71
N LEU A 571 8.29 6.02 -4.16
CA LEU A 571 8.19 5.66 -2.74
C LEU A 571 8.68 4.23 -2.43
N GLY A 572 9.28 3.52 -3.40
CA GLY A 572 9.76 2.15 -3.23
C GLY A 572 8.63 1.10 -3.12
N ARG A 573 7.48 1.41 -3.72
CA ARG A 573 6.26 0.57 -3.74
C ARG A 573 5.97 0.11 -5.17
N LEU A 574 5.08 -0.85 -5.38
CA LEU A 574 4.79 -1.36 -6.72
C LEU A 574 4.30 -0.23 -7.63
N SER A 575 4.91 -0.10 -8.80
CA SER A 575 4.39 0.75 -9.87
C SER A 575 3.23 0.04 -10.57
N VAL A 576 2.14 0.75 -10.80
CA VAL A 576 0.94 0.24 -11.48
C VAL A 576 0.46 1.25 -12.52
N ALA A 577 -0.23 0.76 -13.54
CA ALA A 577 -0.95 1.60 -14.50
C ALA A 577 -2.18 2.28 -13.85
N ASN A 578 -2.83 3.20 -14.58
CA ASN A 578 -4.01 3.94 -14.08
C ASN A 578 -5.20 3.03 -13.72
N ASP A 579 -5.24 1.83 -14.29
CA ASP A 579 -6.20 0.77 -13.99
C ASP A 579 -5.71 -0.22 -12.92
N PHE A 580 -4.62 0.12 -12.24
CA PHE A 580 -3.96 -0.67 -11.21
C PHE A 580 -3.32 -1.98 -11.72
N GLU A 581 -3.19 -2.17 -13.04
CA GLU A 581 -2.50 -3.33 -13.61
C GLU A 581 -0.99 -3.28 -13.33
N LEU A 582 -0.42 -4.42 -12.94
CA LEU A 582 1.02 -4.70 -13.02
C LEU A 582 1.34 -5.13 -14.45
N VAL A 583 1.62 -4.16 -15.31
CA VAL A 583 1.78 -4.37 -16.76
C VAL A 583 2.85 -5.42 -17.08
N GLU A 584 3.96 -5.42 -16.34
CA GLU A 584 5.06 -6.37 -16.49
C GLU A 584 4.64 -7.81 -16.15
N MET A 585 3.57 -7.97 -15.37
CA MET A 585 3.01 -9.28 -15.03
C MET A 585 2.02 -9.79 -16.06
N ARG A 586 1.64 -9.02 -17.08
CA ARG A 586 0.77 -9.50 -18.16
C ARG A 586 1.31 -10.80 -18.77
N ASN A 587 0.45 -11.79 -18.96
CA ASN A 587 0.85 -13.11 -19.44
C ASN A 587 -0.04 -13.60 -20.59
N SER A 588 0.51 -13.64 -21.80
CA SER A 588 -0.22 -14.08 -22.99
C SER A 588 0.19 -15.50 -23.37
N ASN A 589 -0.73 -16.27 -23.94
CA ASN A 589 -0.40 -17.56 -24.53
C ASN A 589 0.46 -17.38 -25.79
N SER A 590 1.38 -18.30 -26.04
CA SER A 590 2.29 -18.31 -27.19
C SER A 590 1.58 -18.42 -28.54
N SER A 591 0.33 -18.90 -28.57
CA SER A 591 -0.49 -18.95 -29.79
C SER A 591 -1.12 -17.61 -30.18
N GLY A 592 -1.08 -16.58 -29.31
CA GLY A 592 -1.81 -15.32 -29.53
C GLY A 592 -3.34 -15.45 -29.47
N GLU A 593 -3.86 -16.67 -29.33
CA GLU A 593 -5.29 -16.96 -29.20
C GLU A 593 -5.68 -17.16 -27.73
N GLY A 594 -6.70 -16.43 -27.28
CA GLY A 594 -7.27 -16.51 -25.94
C GLY A 594 -6.96 -15.33 -25.02
N PHE A 595 -7.69 -15.25 -23.90
CA PHE A 595 -7.54 -14.16 -22.92
C PHE A 595 -6.24 -14.30 -22.12
N GLY A 596 -5.29 -13.39 -22.34
CA GLY A 596 -4.07 -13.35 -21.52
C GLY A 596 -4.38 -13.03 -20.04
N GLY A 597 -3.62 -13.63 -19.13
CA GLY A 597 -3.67 -13.34 -17.72
C GLY A 597 -3.42 -11.87 -17.41
N ARG A 598 -4.08 -11.38 -16.37
CA ARG A 598 -3.96 -10.01 -15.83
C ARG A 598 -3.70 -10.06 -14.34
N MET A 599 -2.86 -9.13 -13.89
CA MET A 599 -2.56 -8.99 -12.48
C MET A 599 -2.69 -7.53 -12.06
N TYR A 600 -3.41 -7.28 -10.98
CA TYR A 600 -3.62 -5.94 -10.41
C TYR A 600 -3.04 -5.88 -9.01
N ALA A 601 -2.58 -4.71 -8.57
CA ALA A 601 -2.12 -4.48 -7.21
C ALA A 601 -2.78 -3.24 -6.61
N VAL A 602 -3.10 -3.28 -5.31
CA VAL A 602 -3.86 -2.21 -4.66
C VAL A 602 -3.48 -2.02 -3.18
N GLY A 603 -3.79 -0.83 -2.65
CA GLY A 603 -3.66 -0.46 -1.24
C GLY A 603 -2.31 0.15 -0.93
N ALA A 604 -1.87 0.04 0.33
CA ALA A 604 -0.58 0.56 0.78
C ALA A 604 0.60 0.18 -0.14
N ILE A 605 0.63 -1.02 -0.72
CA ILE A 605 1.71 -1.50 -1.58
C ILE A 605 1.82 -0.79 -2.94
N THR A 606 0.86 0.07 -3.31
CA THR A 606 0.87 0.84 -4.57
C THR A 606 0.80 2.37 -4.36
N LEU A 607 0.84 2.85 -3.11
CA LEU A 607 0.88 4.30 -2.84
C LEU A 607 2.09 4.93 -3.54
N GLY A 608 1.95 6.16 -4.06
CA GLY A 608 2.92 6.75 -4.98
C GLY A 608 2.58 6.48 -6.45
N GLY A 609 1.59 5.62 -6.70
CA GLY A 609 0.97 5.39 -8.01
C GLY A 609 -0.10 6.43 -8.37
N PRO A 610 -0.98 6.11 -9.33
CA PRO A 610 -1.85 7.08 -10.00
C PRO A 610 -2.97 7.65 -9.13
N TYR A 611 -3.19 7.12 -7.92
CA TYR A 611 -4.29 7.50 -7.05
C TYR A 611 -3.82 7.72 -5.61
N ALA A 612 -3.98 8.94 -5.09
CA ALA A 612 -3.44 9.32 -3.77
C ALA A 612 -4.09 8.54 -2.62
N ALA A 613 -5.42 8.42 -2.65
CA ALA A 613 -6.19 7.81 -1.57
C ALA A 613 -6.31 6.28 -1.66
N VAL A 614 -5.41 5.61 -2.41
CA VAL A 614 -5.50 4.17 -2.71
C VAL A 614 -5.56 3.27 -1.46
N ASP A 615 -5.04 3.73 -0.33
CA ASP A 615 -5.04 3.03 0.95
C ASP A 615 -6.21 3.43 1.88
N SER A 616 -7.30 3.93 1.30
CA SER A 616 -8.55 4.23 2.01
C SER A 616 -9.68 3.34 1.51
N PHE A 617 -10.77 3.21 2.26
CA PHE A 617 -11.95 2.45 1.81
C PHE A 617 -12.41 2.88 0.41
N LEU A 618 -12.53 4.19 0.17
CA LEU A 618 -12.91 4.71 -1.14
C LEU A 618 -11.86 4.43 -2.22
N GLY A 619 -10.58 4.49 -1.90
CA GLY A 619 -9.53 4.16 -2.86
C GLY A 619 -9.49 2.69 -3.23
N LEU A 620 -9.74 1.79 -2.27
CA LEU A 620 -9.91 0.37 -2.55
C LEU A 620 -11.15 0.11 -3.43
N GLN A 621 -12.26 0.83 -3.19
CA GLN A 621 -13.46 0.79 -4.04
C GLN A 621 -13.18 1.28 -5.46
N TYR A 622 -12.51 2.43 -5.59
CA TYR A 622 -12.13 2.99 -6.89
C TYR A 622 -11.21 2.03 -7.66
N ALA A 623 -10.18 1.50 -7.01
CA ALA A 623 -9.27 0.55 -7.64
C ALA A 623 -9.96 -0.76 -8.04
N ALA A 624 -10.89 -1.25 -7.22
CA ALA A 624 -11.72 -2.40 -7.59
C ALA A 624 -12.57 -2.09 -8.83
N LEU A 625 -13.22 -0.93 -8.86
CA LEU A 625 -14.03 -0.48 -9.99
C LEU A 625 -13.23 -0.46 -11.29
N VAL A 626 -12.11 0.26 -11.31
CA VAL A 626 -11.31 0.43 -12.53
C VAL A 626 -10.68 -0.89 -12.98
N SER A 627 -10.20 -1.73 -12.06
CA SER A 627 -9.64 -3.04 -12.42
C SER A 627 -10.68 -4.02 -12.96
N VAL A 628 -11.90 -4.04 -12.40
CA VAL A 628 -13.00 -4.88 -12.91
C VAL A 628 -13.53 -4.35 -14.25
N GLU A 629 -13.61 -3.02 -14.44
CA GLU A 629 -13.95 -2.42 -15.73
C GLU A 629 -12.93 -2.77 -16.81
N ASN A 630 -11.64 -2.74 -16.47
CA ASN A 630 -10.57 -3.19 -17.35
C ASN A 630 -10.76 -4.67 -17.72
N LEU A 631 -10.97 -5.56 -16.75
CA LEU A 631 -11.28 -6.97 -17.01
C LEU A 631 -12.52 -7.15 -17.90
N ALA A 632 -13.57 -6.36 -17.70
CA ALA A 632 -14.79 -6.46 -18.50
C ALA A 632 -14.61 -5.91 -19.93
N SER A 633 -13.65 -5.01 -20.15
CA SER A 633 -13.27 -4.53 -21.49
C SER A 633 -12.56 -5.61 -22.31
N LEU A 634 -11.88 -6.55 -21.64
CA LEU A 634 -11.18 -7.66 -22.25
C LEU A 634 -12.11 -8.83 -22.63
N SER A 635 -13.44 -8.65 -22.58
CA SER A 635 -14.45 -9.68 -22.88
C SER A 635 -14.27 -10.98 -22.09
N THR A 636 -13.84 -10.86 -20.83
CA THR A 636 -13.61 -12.03 -19.96
C THR A 636 -14.90 -12.84 -19.78
N PRO A 637 -14.85 -14.19 -19.86
CA PRO A 637 -16.04 -15.01 -19.78
C PRO A 637 -16.83 -14.78 -18.49
N SER A 638 -18.16 -14.68 -18.60
CA SER A 638 -19.11 -14.53 -17.48
C SER A 638 -19.09 -13.18 -16.73
N LEU A 639 -18.10 -12.31 -16.96
CA LEU A 639 -18.06 -10.98 -16.34
C LEU A 639 -18.97 -10.00 -17.10
N ARG A 640 -19.95 -9.42 -16.41
CA ARG A 640 -20.85 -8.41 -16.98
C ARG A 640 -20.44 -7.02 -16.52
N LYS A 641 -20.32 -6.08 -17.45
CA LYS A 641 -20.17 -4.66 -17.11
C LYS A 641 -21.37 -4.19 -16.29
N LEU A 642 -21.12 -3.36 -15.28
CA LEU A 642 -22.15 -2.67 -14.53
C LEU A 642 -22.76 -1.53 -15.35
N THR A 643 -23.64 -1.88 -16.29
CA THR A 643 -24.48 -0.89 -16.99
C THR A 643 -25.50 -0.27 -16.02
N GLY A 644 -26.06 0.89 -16.36
CA GLY A 644 -27.01 1.60 -15.48
C GLY A 644 -28.15 0.73 -14.95
N TRP A 645 -28.77 -0.08 -15.83
CA TRP A 645 -29.86 -1.01 -15.43
C TRP A 645 -29.38 -2.18 -14.57
N HIS A 646 -28.26 -2.82 -14.94
CA HIS A 646 -27.70 -3.93 -14.15
C HIS A 646 -27.25 -3.46 -12.76
N SER A 647 -26.62 -2.28 -12.69
CA SER A 647 -26.21 -1.63 -11.44
C SER A 647 -27.41 -1.29 -10.56
N LEU A 648 -28.48 -0.71 -11.12
CA LEU A 648 -29.70 -0.40 -10.38
C LEU A 648 -30.37 -1.68 -9.82
N TRP A 649 -30.44 -2.74 -10.61
CA TRP A 649 -31.00 -4.01 -10.15
C TRP A 649 -30.17 -4.66 -9.04
N GLN A 650 -28.84 -4.65 -9.17
CA GLN A 650 -27.93 -5.12 -8.11
C GLN A 650 -28.03 -4.27 -6.84
N TRP A 651 -28.24 -2.96 -6.98
CA TRP A 651 -28.49 -2.08 -5.85
C TRP A 651 -29.80 -2.46 -5.13
N PHE A 652 -30.88 -2.71 -5.87
CA PHE A 652 -32.14 -3.20 -5.27
C PHE A 652 -31.96 -4.53 -4.55
N LYS A 653 -31.20 -5.47 -5.12
CA LYS A 653 -30.83 -6.72 -4.43
C LYS A 653 -30.06 -6.45 -3.15
N TRP A 654 -29.06 -5.57 -3.21
CA TRP A 654 -28.26 -5.19 -2.05
C TRP A 654 -29.14 -4.57 -0.95
N VAL A 655 -30.05 -3.65 -1.27
CA VAL A 655 -30.99 -3.04 -0.31
C VAL A 655 -31.84 -4.11 0.37
N ASN A 656 -32.32 -5.10 -0.39
CA ASN A 656 -33.15 -6.20 0.12
C ASN A 656 -32.33 -7.39 0.68
N ASN A 657 -31.01 -7.24 0.85
CA ASN A 657 -30.10 -8.29 1.32
C ASN A 657 -30.18 -9.61 0.54
N GLN A 658 -30.41 -9.52 -0.78
CA GLN A 658 -30.47 -10.68 -1.67
C GLN A 658 -29.10 -10.97 -2.29
N PRO A 659 -28.76 -12.26 -2.53
CA PRO A 659 -27.53 -12.63 -3.23
C PRO A 659 -27.43 -11.97 -4.61
N PRO A 660 -26.22 -11.54 -5.03
CA PRO A 660 -26.04 -10.84 -6.30
C PRO A 660 -26.35 -11.73 -7.52
N ASN A 661 -26.17 -13.05 -7.40
CA ASN A 661 -26.44 -14.05 -8.45
C ASN A 661 -27.48 -15.06 -8.02
#